data_AF-A0A0F7VDC7-F1
#
_entry.id   AF-A0A0F7VDC7-F1
#
_cell.length_a   1.000
_cell.length_b   1.000
_cell.length_c   1.000
_cell.angle_alpha   90.00
_cell.angle_beta   90.00
_cell.angle_gamma   90.00
#
_symmetry.space_group_name_H-M   'P 1'
#
loop_
_entity.id
_entity.type
_entity.pdbx_description
1 polymer ?
#
loop_
_entity_poly.entity_id
_entity_poly.type
_entity_poly.pdbx_seq_one_letter_code
_entity_poly.pdbx_strand_id
1 'polypeptide(L)'
;MHATSSMLIPPLAGISPDQHPFIHQAAPNGLSNTAGRESLDSSSLESSEPSPKRLRTDNGPGSAFAYPPPSVPLEYQHKPVGYQAFSETMVSNNIPGMESSFGSCIGEELRSVNVSTTATSITSSLEPRKSSTPPSTPAHSLPTPSAISGISVLDSNRVDLSKCRPRSSIPPKLTPSKYGQQCVAAAYASRLDPYALHEKEQDLLQDYLCHMHVTVYLNIRNGILRLWTRNPMVSVTREEALGCAKDYRWMNLASFAYDWLARNGYINFGCVEVPIPPVPPRRGRRKEGPVILVVGAGVGGLGCARQLEGLFKHYRDSDSAPRVVVIEGRPRIGGRVYSHPLHSLQSDELPPGLVPKAEMGAQIIIGFDHGNPLDQIVRGQLALHHHLLHDLSTIYDFDGSPVPNNQDEMVNKLYEDVSERAFDYRHKRLVRQTAEGDREMVDSGRESTVDDGITVRQWEEARAKGTTDSLVPTKRVRRRRGVGHNTGDVEAINAAAPKFEGDTEVHPSALAAQAAGWRLSVGYAATDTLELDGVAHAVEAQSLGAVMDEGVKQYRNMLPLTPRDMRLLNWHFANLEYSFAANPKKLSLTLADQDSGNEFEGLHSMVVGGYNQLPYGLYSVPDKLDVHTNKIATRIAYDADGTGNRKVVVHCEDGEKFVGDHVVYTGSLGTLQHRTVQFDPPLPDWKQGAINRLGFGLLNKVVLVFDEPFWDTERDFFGLLRTPDNPDSMIQEEYAANRGRFYLFWNCIRTTGLPVLVGLMAGDAAHQAEQTSDGEIVAEVTTQLRNVFKHTVIPDPLETIVTRWASDPFTRGSYSFVAAGAQPEDYDLMARQVGNLHFAGEATCGTHPATVHGAYLSGLRAAAEVIEATVGPMEIPIPLVPDKPVANVVTPPAADTVATVTDTPNRPAPATSSRSPNFADRQRRDTYEQAMWTAIYAELGPTPTPPAKAGRNPFLLYQKDFWAKCKEQCDEARRVASNNPNSKASRDEIRAALGLMWRNAPHEEKQPYIDQVEVNRIANDEAFGKFKEVAAEWNRRSFEVKGKWCVENPFEDWHDPSGSTVAS
;
A
#
# COMPACT_ATOMS: atom_id res chain seq x y z
N MET A 1 27.83 -7.54 -40.74
CA MET A 1 28.39 -7.90 -42.07
C MET A 1 27.23 -8.07 -43.05
N HIS A 2 27.53 -8.21 -44.35
CA HIS A 2 26.60 -8.38 -45.48
C HIS A 2 25.64 -9.59 -45.31
N ALA A 3 24.54 -9.75 -46.06
CA ALA A 3 24.15 -9.12 -47.34
C ALA A 3 22.59 -9.01 -47.48
N THR A 4 22.01 -7.90 -47.99
CA THR A 4 21.49 -7.67 -49.38
C THR A 4 20.30 -8.58 -49.82
N SER A 5 19.28 -8.16 -50.59
CA SER A 5 19.15 -6.96 -51.45
C SER A 5 17.71 -6.64 -51.95
N SER A 6 17.39 -5.34 -52.16
CA SER A 6 16.71 -4.69 -53.34
C SER A 6 15.35 -5.19 -53.92
N MET A 7 14.48 -4.39 -54.58
CA MET A 7 14.53 -2.98 -55.05
C MET A 7 13.14 -2.36 -55.43
N LEU A 8 13.03 -1.03 -55.26
CA LEU A 8 12.34 0.07 -56.00
C LEU A 8 11.20 -0.20 -57.06
N ILE A 9 10.06 0.53 -57.22
CA ILE A 9 9.70 2.00 -57.29
C ILE A 9 9.84 2.63 -58.73
N PRO A 10 8.98 3.56 -59.30
CA PRO A 10 7.61 4.06 -58.98
C PRO A 10 6.55 4.18 -60.19
N PRO A 11 5.99 5.36 -60.65
CA PRO A 11 4.58 5.82 -60.41
C PRO A 11 3.75 6.34 -61.65
N LEU A 12 2.47 6.80 -61.46
CA LEU A 12 1.96 8.17 -61.82
C LEU A 12 0.41 8.41 -61.80
N ALA A 13 0.01 9.54 -61.17
CA ALA A 13 -1.09 10.54 -61.44
C ALA A 13 -2.53 10.20 -61.93
N GLY A 14 -3.57 10.93 -61.45
CA GLY A 14 -4.90 10.90 -62.12
C GLY A 14 -6.21 11.58 -61.60
N ILE A 15 -6.23 12.81 -61.02
CA ILE A 15 -7.41 13.75 -61.05
C ILE A 15 -8.72 13.33 -60.29
N SER A 16 -9.71 14.25 -60.19
CA SER A 16 -10.99 14.23 -59.40
C SER A 16 -12.15 14.80 -60.28
N PRO A 17 -13.45 14.96 -59.89
CA PRO A 17 -14.21 14.54 -58.68
C PRO A 17 -15.62 13.91 -59.00
N ASP A 18 -16.49 13.86 -57.97
CA ASP A 18 -17.97 14.07 -57.98
C ASP A 18 -19.05 12.96 -58.23
N GLN A 19 -20.14 13.13 -57.44
CA GLN A 19 -21.57 12.79 -57.62
C GLN A 19 -22.15 11.34 -57.62
N HIS A 20 -23.09 11.12 -56.69
CA HIS A 20 -24.26 10.21 -56.73
C HIS A 20 -25.22 10.55 -57.91
N PRO A 21 -26.15 9.67 -58.42
CA PRO A 21 -27.16 8.98 -57.59
C PRO A 21 -27.90 7.71 -58.14
N PHE A 22 -28.95 7.30 -57.40
CA PHE A 22 -30.19 6.59 -57.79
C PHE A 22 -30.20 5.15 -58.39
N ILE A 23 -30.76 4.24 -57.58
CA ILE A 23 -31.78 3.17 -57.84
C ILE A 23 -31.82 2.50 -59.24
N HIS A 24 -31.83 1.15 -59.20
CA HIS A 24 -32.67 0.36 -60.13
C HIS A 24 -33.27 -0.87 -59.44
N GLN A 25 -34.56 -1.15 -59.69
CA GLN A 25 -35.23 -2.41 -59.32
C GLN A 25 -35.17 -3.42 -60.49
N ALA A 26 -35.20 -4.72 -60.18
CA ALA A 26 -35.64 -5.77 -61.10
C ALA A 26 -36.07 -7.05 -60.35
N ALA A 27 -37.31 -7.51 -60.55
CA ALA A 27 -37.79 -8.83 -60.11
C ALA A 27 -38.98 -9.32 -60.95
N PRO A 28 -38.91 -10.57 -61.46
CA PRO A 28 -40.06 -11.44 -61.80
C PRO A 28 -39.86 -12.87 -61.23
N ASN A 29 -40.81 -13.82 -61.17
CA ASN A 29 -42.28 -13.90 -61.31
C ASN A 29 -42.71 -15.27 -60.70
N GLY A 30 -43.98 -15.60 -60.43
CA GLY A 30 -45.24 -14.85 -60.56
C GLY A 30 -46.43 -15.81 -60.83
N LEU A 31 -47.67 -15.34 -60.57
CA LEU A 31 -48.98 -15.98 -60.86
C LEU A 31 -49.35 -17.20 -59.97
N SER A 32 -50.59 -17.40 -59.46
CA SER A 32 -51.90 -16.68 -59.51
C SER A 32 -52.78 -17.19 -58.31
N ASN A 33 -54.10 -17.04 -58.06
CA ASN A 33 -55.37 -16.45 -58.59
C ASN A 33 -56.42 -16.63 -57.41
N THR A 34 -57.73 -16.26 -57.31
CA THR A 34 -58.73 -15.24 -57.79
C THR A 34 -60.09 -15.60 -57.12
N ALA A 35 -61.10 -14.76 -56.88
CA ALA A 35 -61.24 -13.29 -56.71
C ALA A 35 -62.70 -12.94 -56.28
N GLY A 36 -62.91 -11.89 -55.47
CA GLY A 36 -64.23 -11.35 -55.00
C GLY A 36 -64.01 -10.51 -53.71
N ARG A 37 -64.67 -9.39 -53.37
CA ARG A 37 -66.04 -8.82 -53.59
C ARG A 37 -67.15 -9.68 -52.95
N GLU A 38 -68.16 -9.15 -52.23
CA GLU A 38 -68.67 -7.76 -51.98
C GLU A 38 -69.34 -7.75 -50.56
N SER A 39 -69.14 -6.77 -49.66
CA SER A 39 -69.86 -5.49 -49.40
C SER A 39 -71.26 -5.56 -48.72
N LEU A 40 -71.53 -4.60 -47.79
CA LEU A 40 -72.83 -4.28 -47.14
C LEU A 40 -73.32 -5.31 -46.08
N ASP A 41 -74.07 -4.98 -45.01
CA ASP A 41 -74.67 -3.71 -44.49
C ASP A 41 -74.91 -3.88 -42.94
N SER A 42 -75.41 -2.98 -42.07
CA SER A 42 -76.02 -1.62 -42.16
C SER A 42 -76.01 -0.89 -40.77
N SER A 43 -76.59 0.33 -40.75
CA SER A 43 -77.10 1.18 -39.63
C SER A 43 -77.13 0.63 -38.19
N SER A 44 -76.74 1.40 -37.16
CA SER A 44 -77.46 2.61 -36.66
C SER A 44 -76.62 3.41 -35.61
N LEU A 45 -76.85 4.67 -35.18
CA LEU A 45 -77.90 5.69 -35.44
C LEU A 45 -77.41 7.14 -35.04
N GLU A 46 -78.32 8.01 -34.58
CA GLU A 46 -78.27 9.44 -34.17
C GLU A 46 -77.60 9.76 -32.80
N SER A 47 -77.29 11.01 -32.39
CA SER A 47 -77.24 12.34 -33.07
C SER A 47 -76.44 13.42 -32.27
N SER A 48 -76.06 14.48 -32.99
CA SER A 48 -75.44 15.78 -32.61
C SER A 48 -75.86 16.54 -31.34
N GLU A 49 -74.89 17.27 -30.75
CA GLU A 49 -74.84 18.71 -30.29
C GLU A 49 -76.04 19.40 -29.57
N PRO A 50 -75.86 20.54 -28.83
CA PRO A 50 -74.66 21.36 -28.57
C PRO A 50 -74.39 21.66 -27.05
N SER A 51 -73.45 22.57 -26.76
CA SER A 51 -73.02 22.94 -25.39
C SER A 51 -73.84 24.07 -24.71
N PRO A 52 -73.85 24.15 -23.36
CA PRO A 52 -74.14 25.38 -22.62
C PRO A 52 -72.88 26.03 -21.99
N LYS A 53 -72.82 27.37 -21.98
CA LYS A 53 -71.84 28.18 -21.20
C LYS A 53 -72.56 29.16 -20.27
N ARG A 54 -72.16 29.22 -18.99
CA ARG A 54 -72.10 30.42 -18.12
C ARG A 54 -71.38 30.07 -16.80
N LEU A 55 -70.19 30.65 -16.56
CA LEU A 55 -69.91 31.83 -15.71
C LEU A 55 -70.13 31.56 -14.21
N ARG A 56 -69.16 31.78 -13.29
CA ARG A 56 -67.81 32.41 -13.31
C ARG A 56 -66.88 31.64 -12.31
N THR A 57 -65.58 31.91 -12.07
CA THR A 57 -64.74 33.11 -12.30
C THR A 57 -63.25 32.76 -12.48
N ASP A 58 -62.56 33.53 -13.33
CA ASP A 58 -61.28 34.27 -13.16
C ASP A 58 -60.36 33.90 -11.95
N ASN A 59 -59.02 33.85 -12.02
CA ASN A 59 -58.06 34.22 -13.10
C ASN A 59 -56.64 33.63 -12.84
N GLY A 60 -55.80 33.48 -13.88
CA GLY A 60 -54.32 33.39 -13.76
C GLY A 60 -53.63 32.17 -14.42
N PRO A 61 -52.70 32.37 -15.38
CA PRO A 61 -51.85 31.32 -15.94
C PRO A 61 -50.51 31.18 -15.18
N GLY A 62 -49.81 30.06 -15.37
CA GLY A 62 -48.56 29.76 -14.68
C GLY A 62 -47.32 30.49 -15.20
N SER A 63 -46.33 30.66 -14.32
CA SER A 63 -44.95 31.04 -14.63
C SER A 63 -43.99 30.01 -14.03
N ALA A 64 -42.79 29.87 -14.61
CA ALA A 64 -41.76 29.01 -14.05
C ALA A 64 -41.24 29.57 -12.71
N PHE A 65 -41.10 28.69 -11.72
CA PHE A 65 -40.28 28.87 -10.52
C PHE A 65 -39.33 27.67 -10.51
N ALA A 66 -38.02 27.81 -10.78
CA ALA A 66 -37.05 28.60 -10.06
C ALA A 66 -37.02 28.18 -8.57
N TYR A 67 -36.27 27.12 -8.28
CA TYR A 67 -35.95 26.74 -6.91
C TYR A 67 -35.24 27.91 -6.20
N PRO A 68 -35.63 28.26 -4.96
CA PRO A 68 -34.99 29.34 -4.23
C PRO A 68 -33.56 28.94 -3.83
N PRO A 69 -32.58 29.87 -3.87
CA PRO A 69 -31.22 29.58 -3.44
C PRO A 69 -31.15 29.42 -1.91
N PRO A 70 -30.44 28.42 -1.37
CA PRO A 70 -30.09 28.36 0.05
C PRO A 70 -28.97 29.37 0.34
N SER A 71 -29.30 30.67 0.37
CA SER A 71 -28.35 31.76 0.55
C SER A 71 -28.50 32.47 1.90
N VAL A 72 -28.13 31.79 2.98
CA VAL A 72 -27.58 32.41 4.20
C VAL A 72 -26.36 31.61 4.62
N PRO A 73 -25.14 32.19 4.60
CA PRO A 73 -23.99 31.55 5.23
C PRO A 73 -24.19 31.54 6.73
N LEU A 74 -24.17 30.35 7.36
CA LEU A 74 -23.95 30.26 8.79
C LEU A 74 -22.49 30.61 9.06
N GLU A 75 -22.23 31.86 9.45
CA GLU A 75 -20.97 32.24 10.08
C GLU A 75 -20.78 31.39 11.34
N TYR A 76 -19.94 30.36 11.25
CA TYR A 76 -19.43 29.67 12.44
C TYR A 76 -18.50 30.62 13.20
N GLN A 77 -19.09 31.47 14.04
CA GLN A 77 -18.38 32.29 15.02
C GLN A 77 -17.81 31.41 16.13
N HIS A 78 -16.79 30.62 15.79
CA HIS A 78 -15.93 29.97 16.76
C HIS A 78 -15.17 31.03 17.56
N LYS A 79 -15.74 31.44 18.69
CA LYS A 79 -14.94 31.94 19.80
C LYS A 79 -13.95 30.84 20.18
N PRO A 80 -12.64 31.11 20.24
CA PRO A 80 -11.66 30.10 20.61
C PRO A 80 -11.82 29.76 22.10
N VAL A 81 -12.45 28.62 22.38
CA VAL A 81 -12.38 27.98 23.70
C VAL A 81 -11.01 27.31 23.78
N GLY A 82 -10.06 27.97 24.43
CA GLY A 82 -8.69 27.47 24.55
C GLY A 82 -8.63 26.25 25.47
N TYR A 83 -8.31 25.09 24.90
CA TYR A 83 -7.92 23.91 25.66
C TYR A 83 -6.51 24.11 26.24
N GLN A 84 -6.42 24.77 27.40
CA GLN A 84 -5.22 24.71 28.23
C GLN A 84 -5.19 23.40 29.02
N ALA A 85 -4.09 22.66 28.90
CA ALA A 85 -3.89 21.41 29.63
C ALA A 85 -3.42 21.67 31.08
N PHE A 86 -4.21 21.19 32.04
CA PHE A 86 -3.82 20.90 33.42
C PHE A 86 -4.50 19.56 33.75
N SER A 87 -3.80 18.45 34.00
CA SER A 87 -2.93 18.16 35.15
C SER A 87 -3.68 18.27 36.48
N GLU A 88 -4.09 17.12 37.02
CA GLU A 88 -4.76 17.06 38.32
C GLU A 88 -3.81 17.37 39.48
N THR A 89 -4.26 18.17 40.45
CA THR A 89 -3.75 18.13 41.82
C THR A 89 -4.84 18.66 42.76
N MET A 90 -4.99 18.07 43.95
CA MET A 90 -6.18 18.25 44.78
C MET A 90 -6.16 19.46 45.73
N VAL A 91 -7.32 20.13 45.79
CA VAL A 91 -7.99 20.68 47.00
C VAL A 91 -7.24 21.69 47.88
N SER A 92 -7.73 22.94 47.90
CA SER A 92 -8.43 23.50 49.09
C SER A 92 -9.07 24.87 48.81
N ASN A 93 -9.93 25.34 49.72
CA ASN A 93 -10.87 26.46 49.52
C ASN A 93 -10.24 27.86 49.73
N ASN A 94 -10.74 28.89 49.02
CA ASN A 94 -11.43 30.05 49.62
C ASN A 94 -12.00 31.06 48.59
N ILE A 95 -12.85 31.99 49.06
CA ILE A 95 -13.75 32.93 48.35
C ILE A 95 -13.72 34.28 49.13
N PRO A 96 -14.05 35.51 48.62
CA PRO A 96 -14.25 36.05 47.25
C PRO A 96 -13.34 37.29 46.91
N GLY A 97 -13.53 37.99 45.77
CA GLY A 97 -12.85 39.29 45.52
C GLY A 97 -13.06 40.11 44.22
N MET A 98 -14.28 40.59 43.94
CA MET A 98 -14.63 41.96 43.44
C MET A 98 -14.00 42.63 42.15
N GLU A 99 -14.85 42.82 41.11
CA GLU A 99 -15.08 44.01 40.24
C GLU A 99 -14.05 44.69 39.25
N SER A 100 -14.51 44.85 37.99
CA SER A 100 -14.37 46.06 37.10
C SER A 100 -13.00 46.36 36.40
N SER A 101 -12.84 47.25 35.39
CA SER A 101 -13.68 47.72 34.23
C SER A 101 -12.87 48.64 33.25
N PHE A 102 -13.37 48.90 32.01
CA PHE A 102 -12.84 49.84 30.96
C PHE A 102 -11.44 49.52 30.35
N GLY A 103 -10.98 50.06 29.20
CA GLY A 103 -11.49 51.09 28.27
C GLY A 103 -10.77 51.12 26.89
N SER A 104 -11.00 52.13 26.03
CA SER A 104 -10.67 52.17 24.56
C SER A 104 -9.73 53.33 24.11
N CYS A 105 -9.10 53.25 22.91
CA CYS A 105 -8.82 54.31 21.87
C CYS A 105 -7.64 53.92 20.91
N ILE A 106 -7.31 54.45 19.71
CA ILE A 106 -7.87 55.14 18.49
C ILE A 106 -6.66 55.65 17.61
N GLY A 107 -6.79 55.78 16.26
CA GLY A 107 -5.88 56.51 15.29
C GLY A 107 -5.33 55.63 14.13
N GLU A 108 -5.38 55.90 12.80
CA GLU A 108 -5.20 57.08 11.88
C GLU A 108 -3.72 57.50 11.64
N GLU A 109 -3.17 57.93 10.47
CA GLU A 109 -3.58 58.40 9.10
C GLU A 109 -2.55 57.89 8.00
N LEU A 110 -2.51 58.24 6.68
CA LEU A 110 -3.48 58.37 5.55
C LEU A 110 -2.76 58.77 4.19
N ARG A 111 -3.23 58.29 3.00
CA ARG A 111 -2.97 58.83 1.59
C ARG A 111 -1.51 58.77 1.02
N SER A 112 -1.18 58.92 -0.29
CA SER A 112 -1.85 59.14 -1.63
C SER A 112 -0.92 58.71 -2.82
N VAL A 113 -1.32 57.91 -3.85
CA VAL A 113 -1.92 58.21 -5.22
C VAL A 113 -0.95 58.54 -6.40
N ASN A 114 -1.22 57.97 -7.61
CA ASN A 114 -0.78 58.32 -9.01
C ASN A 114 0.66 58.02 -9.52
N VAL A 115 0.96 57.79 -10.84
CA VAL A 115 0.20 57.25 -12.00
C VAL A 115 1.09 56.87 -13.24
N SER A 116 0.72 55.81 -14.00
CA SER A 116 0.80 55.60 -15.49
C SER A 116 2.11 55.35 -16.32
N THR A 117 1.91 54.53 -17.40
CA THR A 117 2.46 54.56 -18.80
C THR A 117 3.85 54.02 -19.23
N THR A 118 3.83 52.84 -19.87
CA THR A 118 4.40 52.42 -21.20
C THR A 118 5.68 53.01 -21.82
N ALA A 119 6.54 52.12 -22.38
CA ALA A 119 7.03 52.14 -23.78
C ALA A 119 7.68 50.80 -24.21
N THR A 120 7.88 50.58 -25.52
CA THR A 120 8.40 49.34 -26.17
C THR A 120 9.71 49.57 -26.95
N SER A 121 10.24 48.52 -27.63
CA SER A 121 11.05 48.57 -28.89
C SER A 121 12.60 48.50 -28.73
N ILE A 122 13.47 47.99 -29.65
CA ILE A 122 13.34 47.20 -30.92
C ILE A 122 14.73 46.66 -31.40
N THR A 123 14.82 45.48 -32.08
CA THR A 123 15.92 44.97 -33.00
C THR A 123 17.39 44.79 -32.50
N SER A 124 18.33 44.03 -33.14
CA SER A 124 18.28 42.90 -34.13
C SER A 124 19.66 42.23 -34.40
N SER A 125 19.63 40.93 -34.78
CA SER A 125 20.44 40.24 -35.83
C SER A 125 21.99 40.32 -35.93
N LEU A 126 22.66 39.16 -36.13
CA LEU A 126 23.33 38.75 -37.40
C LEU A 126 24.12 37.40 -37.31
N GLU A 127 24.16 36.63 -38.41
CA GLU A 127 25.12 35.54 -38.72
C GLU A 127 26.03 35.94 -39.91
N PRO A 128 27.13 35.21 -40.27
CA PRO A 128 27.01 34.22 -41.37
C PRO A 128 28.05 33.04 -41.49
N ARG A 129 27.54 31.82 -41.80
CA ARG A 129 27.94 30.87 -42.90
C ARG A 129 29.31 30.13 -43.02
N LYS A 130 29.24 28.78 -42.88
CA LYS A 130 29.59 27.67 -43.86
C LYS A 130 31.00 27.00 -44.00
N SER A 131 30.93 25.67 -44.32
CA SER A 131 31.90 24.72 -44.97
C SER A 131 32.99 24.01 -44.10
N SER A 132 33.41 22.74 -44.32
CA SER A 132 32.82 21.56 -45.04
C SER A 132 33.56 20.20 -44.85
N THR A 133 32.83 19.13 -44.46
CA THR A 133 33.07 17.66 -44.74
C THR A 133 34.28 16.89 -44.10
N PRO A 134 34.28 15.52 -44.05
CA PRO A 134 34.84 14.70 -42.93
C PRO A 134 36.05 13.79 -43.35
N PRO A 135 36.49 12.70 -42.64
CA PRO A 135 36.06 12.10 -41.35
C PRO A 135 37.17 11.65 -40.36
N SER A 136 36.79 11.29 -39.12
CA SER A 136 37.33 10.14 -38.34
C SER A 136 36.69 10.02 -36.94
N THR A 137 36.61 8.80 -36.40
CA THR A 137 36.21 8.49 -35.01
C THR A 137 37.47 8.30 -34.15
N PRO A 138 37.50 8.76 -32.89
CA PRO A 138 37.34 7.80 -31.80
C PRO A 138 36.65 8.34 -30.51
N ALA A 139 36.21 7.40 -29.66
CA ALA A 139 35.99 7.47 -28.21
C ALA A 139 35.58 8.82 -27.56
N HIS A 140 34.31 8.94 -27.17
CA HIS A 140 33.88 9.96 -26.21
C HIS A 140 34.32 9.62 -24.78
N SER A 141 35.22 10.42 -24.23
CA SER A 141 35.31 10.65 -22.78
C SER A 141 34.15 11.54 -22.32
N LEU A 142 33.67 11.34 -21.09
CA LEU A 142 32.67 12.22 -20.48
C LEU A 142 33.31 13.58 -20.13
N PRO A 143 32.71 14.71 -20.53
CA PRO A 143 33.25 16.03 -20.21
C PRO A 143 33.04 16.37 -18.73
N THR A 144 34.08 16.85 -18.06
CA THR A 144 33.98 17.35 -16.69
C THR A 144 33.11 18.62 -16.65
N PRO A 145 32.02 18.68 -15.86
CA PRO A 145 31.23 19.90 -15.73
C PRO A 145 32.08 21.00 -15.10
N SER A 146 32.19 22.14 -15.78
CA SER A 146 32.91 23.31 -15.26
C SER A 146 32.10 23.95 -14.13
N ALA A 147 32.78 24.29 -13.03
CA ALA A 147 32.12 24.78 -11.81
C ALA A 147 31.45 26.15 -12.01
N ILE A 148 30.13 26.16 -12.18
CA ILE A 148 29.29 27.36 -12.03
C ILE A 148 29.02 27.54 -10.54
N SER A 149 29.58 28.59 -9.93
CA SER A 149 29.45 28.86 -8.49
C SER A 149 28.10 29.48 -8.12
N GLY A 150 27.02 28.71 -8.30
CA GLY A 150 25.72 28.94 -7.67
C GLY A 150 25.61 28.16 -6.36
N ILE A 151 25.18 28.80 -5.28
CA ILE A 151 24.91 28.12 -4.00
C ILE A 151 23.61 27.33 -4.15
N SER A 152 23.69 26.00 -4.02
CA SER A 152 22.54 25.09 -4.06
C SER A 152 21.59 25.35 -2.88
N VAL A 153 20.28 25.14 -3.10
CA VAL A 153 19.25 25.18 -2.03
C VAL A 153 19.55 24.16 -0.93
N LEU A 154 20.23 23.06 -1.28
CA LEU A 154 20.56 21.95 -0.39
C LEU A 154 21.63 22.29 0.67
N ASP A 155 22.44 23.34 0.47
CA ASP A 155 23.48 23.75 1.43
C ASP A 155 22.85 24.25 2.77
N SER A 156 21.59 24.70 2.73
CA SER A 156 20.81 25.11 3.92
C SER A 156 20.41 23.95 4.83
N ASN A 157 20.34 22.73 4.30
CA ASN A 157 19.87 21.53 5.01
C ASN A 157 21.00 20.64 5.54
N ARG A 158 22.26 21.09 5.42
CA ARG A 158 23.43 20.39 5.98
C ARG A 158 23.47 20.52 7.51
N VAL A 159 22.81 19.57 8.18
CA VAL A 159 22.95 19.36 9.63
C VAL A 159 24.42 19.14 9.97
N ASP A 160 24.90 19.88 10.97
CA ASP A 160 26.26 19.75 11.48
C ASP A 160 26.43 18.39 12.17
N LEU A 161 27.00 17.43 11.44
CA LEU A 161 27.22 16.06 11.89
C LEU A 161 28.05 15.97 13.18
N SER A 162 28.85 17.00 13.53
CA SER A 162 29.59 17.04 14.79
C SER A 162 28.71 17.23 16.03
N LYS A 163 27.47 17.73 15.85
CA LYS A 163 26.45 17.84 16.91
C LYS A 163 25.60 16.58 17.06
N CYS A 164 25.55 15.73 16.03
CA CYS A 164 24.80 14.47 16.06
C CYS A 164 25.58 13.41 16.84
N ARG A 165 24.88 12.52 17.56
CA ARG A 165 25.52 11.48 18.38
C ARG A 165 25.14 10.08 17.86
N PRO A 166 26.11 9.24 17.44
CA PRO A 166 25.82 7.86 17.06
C PRO A 166 25.09 7.12 18.18
N ARG A 167 24.17 6.23 17.79
CA ARG A 167 23.34 5.38 18.65
C ARG A 167 22.34 6.12 19.56
N SER A 168 22.14 7.44 19.44
CA SER A 168 21.19 8.17 20.30
C SER A 168 19.75 7.66 20.20
N SER A 169 19.36 7.14 19.03
CA SER A 169 18.00 6.64 18.74
C SER A 169 17.87 5.12 18.90
N ILE A 170 18.95 4.43 19.31
CA ILE A 170 18.94 2.99 19.58
C ILE A 170 18.69 2.78 21.09
N PRO A 171 17.54 2.25 21.53
CA PRO A 171 17.19 2.20 22.95
C PRO A 171 18.17 1.32 23.76
N PRO A 172 18.91 1.88 24.74
CA PRO A 172 19.99 1.14 25.42
C PRO A 172 19.50 0.02 26.35
N LYS A 173 18.21 -0.01 26.70
CA LYS A 173 17.57 -1.11 27.44
C LYS A 173 17.17 -2.31 26.55
N LEU A 174 17.25 -2.21 25.22
CA LEU A 174 16.97 -3.34 24.31
C LEU A 174 18.23 -4.14 24.01
N THR A 175 18.10 -5.47 23.94
CA THR A 175 19.17 -6.32 23.40
C THR A 175 19.26 -6.12 21.88
N PRO A 176 20.44 -6.25 21.26
CA PRO A 176 20.60 -6.03 19.82
C PRO A 176 19.64 -6.83 18.94
N SER A 177 19.35 -8.09 19.29
CA SER A 177 18.39 -8.91 18.54
C SER A 177 16.93 -8.49 18.75
N LYS A 178 16.52 -8.03 19.94
CA LYS A 178 15.18 -7.45 20.13
C LYS A 178 15.01 -6.12 19.38
N TYR A 179 16.10 -5.36 19.22
CA TYR A 179 16.10 -4.17 18.36
C TYR A 179 16.02 -4.58 16.87
N GLY A 180 16.85 -5.53 16.42
CA GLY A 180 16.82 -6.09 15.06
C GLY A 180 15.43 -6.59 14.65
N GLN A 181 14.81 -7.44 15.48
CA GLN A 181 13.43 -7.92 15.28
C GLN A 181 12.40 -6.78 15.14
N GLN A 182 12.51 -5.71 15.95
CA GLN A 182 11.63 -4.55 15.82
C GLN A 182 11.88 -3.75 14.53
N CYS A 183 13.13 -3.69 14.06
CA CYS A 183 13.48 -3.07 12.78
C CYS A 183 12.97 -3.91 11.59
N VAL A 184 13.11 -5.24 11.65
CA VAL A 184 12.59 -6.18 10.64
C VAL A 184 11.07 -6.04 10.51
N ALA A 185 10.34 -6.07 11.62
CA ALA A 185 8.89 -5.84 11.63
C ALA A 185 8.50 -4.46 11.07
N ALA A 186 9.27 -3.41 11.37
CA ALA A 186 9.02 -2.07 10.84
C ALA A 186 9.25 -1.95 9.32
N ALA A 187 10.14 -2.77 8.73
CA ALA A 187 10.35 -2.82 7.28
C ALA A 187 9.14 -3.46 6.58
N TYR A 188 8.66 -4.62 7.07
CA TYR A 188 7.44 -5.25 6.56
C TYR A 188 6.22 -4.32 6.69
N ALA A 189 6.02 -3.69 7.86
CA ALA A 189 4.98 -2.66 8.07
C ALA A 189 5.12 -1.42 7.15
N SER A 190 6.24 -1.28 6.45
CA SER A 190 6.50 -0.22 5.47
C SER A 190 6.52 -0.70 4.01
N ARG A 191 6.20 -1.98 3.74
CA ARG A 191 6.26 -2.62 2.41
C ARG A 191 7.68 -2.62 1.81
N LEU A 192 8.68 -2.90 2.64
CA LEU A 192 10.10 -2.99 2.26
C LEU A 192 10.71 -4.29 2.77
N ASP A 193 11.44 -5.01 1.90
CA ASP A 193 12.18 -6.21 2.29
C ASP A 193 13.25 -5.84 3.34
N PRO A 194 13.22 -6.38 4.57
CA PRO A 194 14.18 -6.03 5.61
C PRO A 194 15.64 -6.44 5.31
N TYR A 195 15.85 -7.40 4.41
CA TYR A 195 17.14 -8.02 4.10
C TYR A 195 17.71 -7.59 2.73
N ALA A 196 16.91 -6.99 1.85
CA ALA A 196 17.33 -6.55 0.52
C ALA A 196 17.18 -5.03 0.31
N LEU A 197 17.98 -4.47 -0.61
CA LEU A 197 17.74 -3.13 -1.14
C LEU A 197 16.44 -3.12 -1.98
N HIS A 198 15.63 -2.07 -1.86
CA HIS A 198 14.60 -1.78 -2.85
C HIS A 198 15.25 -1.40 -4.18
N GLU A 199 14.62 -1.65 -5.35
CA GLU A 199 15.22 -1.41 -6.67
C GLU A 199 15.80 0.01 -6.83
N LYS A 200 15.01 1.04 -6.47
CA LYS A 200 15.45 2.45 -6.43
C LYS A 200 16.56 2.76 -5.41
N GLU A 201 16.75 1.94 -4.38
CA GLU A 201 17.91 2.08 -3.47
C GLU A 201 19.16 1.49 -4.14
N GLN A 202 19.03 0.32 -4.78
CA GLN A 202 20.11 -0.30 -5.53
C GLN A 202 20.62 0.61 -6.66
N ASP A 203 19.71 1.16 -7.48
CA ASP A 203 20.10 2.00 -8.61
C ASP A 203 20.90 3.25 -8.19
N LEU A 204 20.71 3.73 -6.95
CA LEU A 204 21.45 4.84 -6.35
C LEU A 204 22.72 4.40 -5.60
N LEU A 205 22.74 3.21 -4.97
CA LEU A 205 23.78 2.79 -4.03
C LEU A 205 24.80 1.77 -4.58
N GLN A 206 24.50 1.11 -5.70
CA GLN A 206 25.30 -0.02 -6.23
C GLN A 206 26.76 0.33 -6.59
N ASP A 207 27.03 1.58 -6.93
CA ASP A 207 28.36 2.10 -7.24
C ASP A 207 29.13 2.61 -5.99
N TYR A 208 28.47 2.71 -4.83
CA TYR A 208 29.03 3.31 -3.60
C TYR A 208 29.20 2.31 -2.44
N LEU A 209 28.39 1.24 -2.38
CA LEU A 209 28.36 0.30 -1.26
C LEU A 209 28.96 -1.07 -1.65
N CYS A 210 29.62 -1.73 -0.70
CA CYS A 210 29.89 -3.18 -0.74
C CYS A 210 28.77 -3.94 0.00
N HIS A 211 28.65 -5.27 -0.16
CA HIS A 211 27.61 -6.06 0.54
C HIS A 211 27.67 -5.94 2.07
N MET A 212 28.86 -5.71 2.64
CA MET A 212 28.97 -5.44 4.09
C MET A 212 28.39 -4.08 4.47
N HIS A 213 28.45 -3.08 3.58
CA HIS A 213 27.78 -1.78 3.77
C HIS A 213 26.27 -1.87 3.54
N VAL A 214 25.79 -2.72 2.61
CA VAL A 214 24.35 -3.01 2.44
C VAL A 214 23.74 -3.50 3.76
N THR A 215 24.40 -4.44 4.43
CA THR A 215 23.97 -4.93 5.77
C THR A 215 23.85 -3.80 6.81
N VAL A 216 24.73 -2.79 6.75
CA VAL A 216 24.67 -1.60 7.63
C VAL A 216 23.55 -0.65 7.20
N TYR A 217 23.40 -0.39 5.90
CA TYR A 217 22.32 0.45 5.36
C TYR A 217 20.95 -0.08 5.76
N LEU A 218 20.71 -1.39 5.59
CA LEU A 218 19.45 -2.04 5.98
C LEU A 218 19.19 -1.91 7.48
N ASN A 219 20.19 -2.15 8.33
CA ASN A 219 20.11 -1.93 9.78
C ASN A 219 19.69 -0.48 10.14
N ILE A 220 20.18 0.51 9.39
CA ILE A 220 19.89 1.93 9.60
C ILE A 220 18.51 2.30 9.06
N ARG A 221 18.19 1.98 7.80
CA ARG A 221 16.89 2.18 7.14
C ARG A 221 15.76 1.58 7.97
N ASN A 222 15.89 0.31 8.33
CA ASN A 222 14.90 -0.42 9.14
C ASN A 222 14.82 0.17 10.57
N GLY A 223 15.93 0.72 11.09
CA GLY A 223 15.97 1.47 12.35
C GLY A 223 15.21 2.80 12.32
N ILE A 224 15.26 3.52 11.19
CA ILE A 224 14.50 4.77 10.96
C ILE A 224 13.00 4.45 10.81
N LEU A 225 12.66 3.42 10.04
CA LEU A 225 11.28 2.92 9.94
C LEU A 225 10.71 2.53 11.31
N ARG A 226 11.54 1.94 12.19
CA ARG A 226 11.19 1.61 13.58
C ARG A 226 10.96 2.84 14.47
N LEU A 227 11.43 4.04 14.10
CA LEU A 227 11.04 5.27 14.80
C LEU A 227 9.62 5.66 14.41
N TRP A 228 9.36 5.74 13.10
CA TRP A 228 8.06 6.12 12.52
C TRP A 228 6.94 5.17 12.95
N THR A 229 7.06 3.87 12.67
CA THR A 229 6.03 2.86 12.96
C THR A 229 5.75 2.65 14.45
N ARG A 230 6.60 3.21 15.33
CA ARG A 230 6.40 3.20 16.79
C ARG A 230 5.66 4.42 17.32
N ASN A 231 5.54 5.51 16.53
CA ASN A 231 4.81 6.72 16.89
C ASN A 231 4.49 7.61 15.66
N PRO A 232 3.54 7.22 14.77
CA PRO A 232 3.21 8.00 13.56
C PRO A 232 2.53 9.36 13.84
N MET A 233 2.27 9.69 15.12
CA MET A 233 1.83 11.01 15.57
C MET A 233 2.92 12.10 15.45
N VAL A 234 4.18 11.71 15.29
CA VAL A 234 5.33 12.63 15.33
C VAL A 234 6.25 12.35 14.14
N SER A 235 6.58 13.39 13.39
CA SER A 235 7.57 13.29 12.31
C SER A 235 8.94 12.95 12.88
N VAL A 236 9.57 11.91 12.32
CA VAL A 236 10.97 11.56 12.60
C VAL A 236 11.86 12.69 12.10
N THR A 237 12.76 13.18 12.95
CA THR A 237 13.74 14.21 12.56
C THR A 237 14.98 13.62 11.89
N ARG A 238 15.74 14.45 11.15
CA ARG A 238 17.01 14.03 10.56
C ARG A 238 18.02 13.66 11.66
N GLU A 239 18.03 14.40 12.76
CA GLU A 239 18.86 14.18 13.94
C GLU A 239 18.58 12.80 14.58
N GLU A 240 17.31 12.41 14.70
CA GLU A 240 16.94 11.08 15.20
C GLU A 240 17.32 9.97 14.20
N ALA A 241 17.16 10.21 12.90
CA ALA A 241 17.57 9.24 11.88
C ALA A 241 19.10 9.03 11.83
N LEU A 242 19.88 10.12 11.94
CA LEU A 242 21.32 10.08 12.15
C LEU A 242 21.68 9.34 13.45
N GLY A 243 20.85 9.44 14.48
CA GLY A 243 20.96 8.71 15.74
C GLY A 243 20.78 7.19 15.64
N CYS A 244 20.29 6.66 14.51
CA CYS A 244 20.27 5.22 14.23
C CYS A 244 21.63 4.69 13.74
N ALA A 245 22.56 5.55 13.29
CA ALA A 245 23.91 5.15 12.91
C ALA A 245 24.71 4.66 14.13
N LYS A 246 25.37 3.49 14.04
CA LYS A 246 26.14 2.93 15.17
C LYS A 246 27.55 3.54 15.35
N ASP A 247 28.05 4.26 14.34
CA ASP A 247 29.37 4.93 14.27
C ASP A 247 29.24 6.21 13.42
N TYR A 248 30.10 7.21 13.61
CA TYR A 248 30.13 8.43 12.79
C TYR A 248 30.37 8.14 11.29
N ARG A 249 31.11 7.05 10.97
CA ARG A 249 31.32 6.58 9.58
C ARG A 249 30.01 6.39 8.80
N TRP A 250 28.91 6.09 9.48
CA TRP A 250 27.63 5.78 8.86
C TRP A 250 26.63 6.94 8.85
N MET A 251 27.02 8.15 9.27
CA MET A 251 26.09 9.29 9.31
C MET A 251 25.66 9.78 7.92
N ASN A 252 26.57 9.84 6.94
CA ASN A 252 26.20 10.17 5.56
C ASN A 252 25.19 9.15 5.00
N LEU A 253 25.38 7.86 5.31
CA LEU A 253 24.50 6.76 4.93
C LEU A 253 23.12 6.84 5.61
N ALA A 254 23.07 7.27 6.88
CA ALA A 254 21.82 7.52 7.60
C ALA A 254 21.09 8.78 7.13
N SER A 255 21.81 9.83 6.70
CA SER A 255 21.19 10.99 6.05
C SER A 255 20.54 10.59 4.73
N PHE A 256 21.23 9.83 3.87
CA PHE A 256 20.65 9.31 2.63
C PHE A 256 19.42 8.44 2.90
N ALA A 257 19.48 7.54 3.89
CA ALA A 257 18.32 6.72 4.27
C ALA A 257 17.12 7.58 4.71
N TYR A 258 17.35 8.64 5.48
CA TYR A 258 16.31 9.60 5.86
C TYR A 258 15.71 10.32 4.63
N ASP A 259 16.55 10.87 3.75
CA ASP A 259 16.09 11.59 2.56
C ASP A 259 15.27 10.68 1.63
N TRP A 260 15.73 9.44 1.42
CA TRP A 260 15.07 8.44 0.59
C TRP A 260 13.71 8.03 1.17
N LEU A 261 13.66 7.70 2.47
CA LEU A 261 12.43 7.30 3.16
C LEU A 261 11.39 8.42 3.21
N ALA A 262 11.83 9.66 3.49
CA ALA A 262 10.93 10.82 3.55
C ALA A 262 10.39 11.18 2.15
N ARG A 263 11.26 11.32 1.13
CA ARG A 263 10.85 11.70 -0.24
C ARG A 263 9.89 10.70 -0.86
N ASN A 264 10.11 9.39 -0.66
CA ASN A 264 9.23 8.35 -1.21
C ASN A 264 8.01 8.04 -0.32
N GLY A 265 7.81 8.75 0.81
CA GLY A 265 6.61 8.61 1.64
C GLY A 265 6.55 7.33 2.49
N TYR A 266 7.70 6.82 2.94
CA TYR A 266 7.75 5.71 3.91
C TYR A 266 7.73 6.18 5.37
N ILE A 267 8.10 7.44 5.62
CA ILE A 267 8.02 8.13 6.92
C ILE A 267 7.43 9.53 6.73
N ASN A 268 6.97 10.16 7.82
CA ASN A 268 6.53 11.56 7.87
C ASN A 268 5.39 11.89 6.88
N PHE A 269 4.50 10.93 6.64
CA PHE A 269 3.37 11.04 5.73
C PHE A 269 2.04 11.18 6.48
N GLY A 270 0.99 11.62 5.77
CA GLY A 270 -0.37 11.65 6.29
C GLY A 270 -0.64 12.88 7.18
N CYS A 271 -1.42 12.67 8.25
CA CYS A 271 -1.98 13.73 9.09
C CYS A 271 -1.03 14.15 10.23
N VAL A 272 0.27 14.26 9.95
CA VAL A 272 1.33 14.54 10.94
C VAL A 272 1.89 15.96 10.81
N GLU A 273 2.22 16.61 11.93
CA GLU A 273 2.97 17.87 11.88
C GLU A 273 4.43 17.62 11.47
N VAL A 274 4.88 18.32 10.42
CA VAL A 274 6.27 18.32 9.96
C VAL A 274 6.98 19.57 10.51
N PRO A 275 7.95 19.42 11.43
CA PRO A 275 8.69 20.55 11.99
C PRO A 275 9.42 21.36 10.93
N ILE A 276 9.35 22.68 11.05
CA ILE A 276 10.01 23.62 10.15
C ILE A 276 11.47 23.83 10.62
N PRO A 277 12.50 23.52 9.81
CA PRO A 277 13.88 23.75 10.20
C PRO A 277 14.19 25.26 10.36
N PRO A 278 15.05 25.66 11.32
CA PRO A 278 15.34 27.05 11.62
C PRO A 278 16.33 27.68 10.61
N VAL A 279 15.86 27.92 9.38
CA VAL A 279 16.66 28.57 8.33
C VAL A 279 16.86 30.07 8.64
N PRO A 280 18.09 30.61 8.63
CA PRO A 280 18.35 32.02 8.91
C PRO A 280 17.61 32.97 7.93
N PRO A 281 16.98 34.05 8.40
CA PRO A 281 16.26 34.98 7.52
C PRO A 281 17.23 35.79 6.65
N ARG A 282 17.36 35.40 5.39
CA ARG A 282 18.08 36.18 4.36
C ARG A 282 17.39 37.53 4.13
N ARG A 283 18.19 38.59 3.95
CA ARG A 283 17.71 39.95 3.68
C ARG A 283 17.36 40.10 2.20
N GLY A 284 16.08 40.02 1.86
CA GLY A 284 15.58 40.27 0.51
C GLY A 284 14.06 40.19 0.42
N ARG A 285 13.52 40.47 -0.76
CA ARG A 285 12.13 40.13 -1.10
C ARG A 285 12.10 38.66 -1.49
N ARG A 286 11.30 37.84 -0.79
CA ARG A 286 11.06 36.44 -1.20
C ARG A 286 10.57 36.39 -2.64
N LYS A 287 11.10 35.43 -3.39
CA LYS A 287 10.56 35.02 -4.69
C LYS A 287 9.28 34.21 -4.45
N GLU A 288 8.41 34.19 -5.45
CA GLU A 288 7.35 33.18 -5.50
C GLU A 288 8.02 31.82 -5.75
N GLY A 289 7.62 30.79 -5.01
CA GLY A 289 8.08 29.42 -5.25
C GLY A 289 7.24 28.71 -6.30
N PRO A 290 7.55 27.44 -6.61
CA PRO A 290 6.78 26.66 -7.57
C PRO A 290 5.33 26.48 -7.09
N VAL A 291 4.39 26.65 -8.01
CA VAL A 291 2.96 26.42 -7.76
C VAL A 291 2.58 25.05 -8.34
N ILE A 292 2.20 24.11 -7.49
CA ILE A 292 1.78 22.76 -7.88
C ILE A 292 0.26 22.70 -7.89
N LEU A 293 -0.33 22.27 -8.99
CA LEU A 293 -1.77 22.05 -9.11
C LEU A 293 -2.07 20.56 -8.91
N VAL A 294 -3.16 20.21 -8.22
CA VAL A 294 -3.64 18.84 -8.08
C VAL A 294 -5.10 18.77 -8.52
N VAL A 295 -5.38 18.02 -9.58
CA VAL A 295 -6.74 17.90 -10.13
C VAL A 295 -7.39 16.65 -9.54
N GLY A 296 -8.44 16.87 -8.73
CA GLY A 296 -9.15 15.87 -7.93
C GLY A 296 -8.75 15.90 -6.44
N ALA A 297 -9.74 16.00 -5.56
CA ALA A 297 -9.61 15.90 -4.10
C ALA A 297 -10.06 14.51 -3.58
N GLY A 298 -9.80 13.46 -4.36
CA GLY A 298 -9.84 12.08 -3.87
C GLY A 298 -8.65 11.78 -2.94
N VAL A 299 -8.64 10.61 -2.29
CA VAL A 299 -7.58 10.23 -1.32
C VAL A 299 -6.16 10.31 -1.92
N GLY A 300 -5.98 9.96 -3.21
CA GLY A 300 -4.69 10.11 -3.89
C GLY A 300 -4.28 11.57 -4.11
N GLY A 301 -5.20 12.45 -4.49
CA GLY A 301 -4.92 13.89 -4.66
C GLY A 301 -4.67 14.60 -3.32
N LEU A 302 -5.48 14.32 -2.30
CA LEU A 302 -5.27 14.84 -0.94
C LEU A 302 -3.99 14.32 -0.30
N GLY A 303 -3.68 13.03 -0.48
CA GLY A 303 -2.42 12.43 -0.02
C GLY A 303 -1.20 13.02 -0.73
N CYS A 304 -1.28 13.24 -2.04
CA CYS A 304 -0.25 13.93 -2.81
C CYS A 304 -0.05 15.37 -2.29
N ALA A 305 -1.13 16.13 -2.13
CA ALA A 305 -1.06 17.52 -1.68
C ALA A 305 -0.48 17.66 -0.26
N ARG A 306 -0.92 16.80 0.67
CA ARG A 306 -0.38 16.73 2.03
C ARG A 306 1.10 16.36 2.06
N GLN A 307 1.50 15.37 1.27
CA GLN A 307 2.91 14.95 1.18
C GLN A 307 3.78 16.07 0.57
N LEU A 308 3.26 16.80 -0.41
CA LEU A 308 3.95 17.97 -0.97
C LEU A 308 4.15 19.07 0.07
N GLU A 309 3.15 19.42 0.88
CA GLU A 309 3.32 20.38 1.98
C GLU A 309 4.38 19.91 2.99
N GLY A 310 4.36 18.64 3.39
CA GLY A 310 5.34 18.06 4.30
C GLY A 310 6.76 18.09 3.71
N LEU A 311 6.92 17.71 2.44
CA LEU A 311 8.21 17.75 1.75
C LEU A 311 8.70 19.19 1.52
N PHE A 312 7.83 20.15 1.22
CA PHE A 312 8.21 21.57 1.16
C PHE A 312 8.55 22.19 2.53
N LYS A 313 8.02 21.65 3.65
CA LYS A 313 8.47 21.98 5.01
C LYS A 313 9.85 21.37 5.31
N HIS A 314 10.13 20.14 4.87
CA HIS A 314 11.43 19.47 5.03
C HIS A 314 12.56 20.06 4.16
N TYR A 315 12.30 20.33 2.88
CA TYR A 315 13.29 20.83 1.90
C TYR A 315 13.14 22.33 1.68
N ARG A 316 12.91 23.07 2.78
CA ARG A 316 12.54 24.48 2.75
C ARG A 316 13.70 25.40 2.33
N ASP A 317 13.51 26.07 1.21
CA ASP A 317 14.25 27.29 0.85
C ASP A 317 13.77 28.50 1.69
N SER A 318 14.68 29.40 2.09
CA SER A 318 14.33 30.67 2.73
C SER A 318 13.81 31.71 1.73
N ASP A 319 14.24 31.61 0.48
CA ASP A 319 14.15 32.67 -0.53
C ASP A 319 12.95 32.48 -1.47
N SER A 320 12.28 31.33 -1.41
CA SER A 320 11.04 31.02 -2.14
C SER A 320 9.92 30.52 -1.22
N ALA A 321 8.69 30.51 -1.74
CA ALA A 321 7.51 30.04 -1.03
C ALA A 321 6.66 29.17 -1.98
N PRO A 322 6.83 27.83 -1.99
CA PRO A 322 6.03 26.94 -2.82
C PRO A 322 4.56 26.95 -2.39
N ARG A 323 3.66 26.62 -3.31
CA ARG A 323 2.22 26.46 -3.06
C ARG A 323 1.71 25.17 -3.67
N VAL A 324 0.74 24.55 -3.02
CA VAL A 324 -0.03 23.41 -3.53
C VAL A 324 -1.50 23.84 -3.57
N VAL A 325 -2.19 23.64 -4.69
CA VAL A 325 -3.59 24.02 -4.87
C VAL A 325 -4.36 22.84 -5.45
N VAL A 326 -5.39 22.37 -4.75
CA VAL A 326 -6.24 21.26 -5.19
C VAL A 326 -7.51 21.78 -5.83
N ILE A 327 -7.89 21.20 -6.97
CA ILE A 327 -8.99 21.62 -7.83
C ILE A 327 -9.96 20.44 -7.94
N GLU A 328 -11.18 20.55 -7.39
CA GLU A 328 -12.16 19.47 -7.33
C GLU A 328 -13.47 19.86 -8.04
N GLY A 329 -13.93 19.02 -8.97
CA GLY A 329 -15.14 19.28 -9.75
C GLY A 329 -16.44 19.18 -8.95
N ARG A 330 -16.48 18.31 -7.93
CA ARG A 330 -17.63 18.11 -7.04
C ARG A 330 -17.76 19.23 -6.00
N PRO A 331 -18.92 19.40 -5.37
CA PRO A 331 -19.07 20.23 -4.16
C PRO A 331 -18.39 19.65 -2.90
N ARG A 332 -17.83 18.44 -2.97
CA ARG A 332 -17.26 17.68 -1.85
C ARG A 332 -15.92 17.03 -2.21
N ILE A 333 -15.08 16.79 -1.20
CA ILE A 333 -13.85 16.00 -1.32
C ILE A 333 -14.14 14.49 -1.28
N GLY A 334 -13.08 13.67 -1.28
CA GLY A 334 -13.10 12.21 -1.12
C GLY A 334 -13.29 11.43 -2.42
N GLY A 335 -13.94 12.02 -3.43
CA GLY A 335 -14.16 11.38 -4.73
C GLY A 335 -14.98 10.09 -4.60
N ARG A 336 -14.34 8.94 -4.80
CA ARG A 336 -14.91 7.59 -4.65
C ARG A 336 -14.93 7.04 -3.21
N VAL A 337 -14.25 7.70 -2.27
CA VAL A 337 -14.53 7.52 -0.83
C VAL A 337 -15.66 8.49 -0.49
N TYR A 338 -16.87 7.97 -0.30
CA TYR A 338 -18.06 8.78 -0.08
C TYR A 338 -19.12 8.07 0.75
N SER A 339 -19.27 8.55 1.98
CA SER A 339 -20.34 8.19 2.90
C SER A 339 -21.47 9.24 2.80
N HIS A 340 -22.68 8.81 2.47
CA HIS A 340 -23.89 9.65 2.46
C HIS A 340 -24.53 9.65 3.85
N PRO A 341 -24.85 10.80 4.46
CA PRO A 341 -25.55 10.84 5.75
C PRO A 341 -26.96 10.24 5.60
N LEU A 342 -27.43 9.52 6.62
CA LEU A 342 -28.81 9.03 6.70
C LEU A 342 -29.64 9.97 7.56
N HIS A 343 -30.93 10.09 7.25
CA HIS A 343 -31.82 11.11 7.82
C HIS A 343 -33.18 10.59 8.30
N SER A 344 -33.54 9.35 7.96
CA SER A 344 -34.77 8.67 8.43
C SER A 344 -34.80 8.43 9.95
N LEU A 345 -33.64 8.13 10.55
CA LEU A 345 -33.51 7.80 11.98
C LEU A 345 -32.30 8.52 12.61
N GLN A 346 -32.31 8.61 13.94
CA GLN A 346 -31.16 9.01 14.75
C GLN A 346 -30.56 7.78 15.45
N SER A 347 -29.27 7.82 15.78
CA SER A 347 -28.58 6.74 16.49
C SER A 347 -27.96 7.24 17.78
N ASP A 348 -28.27 6.56 18.88
CA ASP A 348 -27.63 6.72 20.18
C ASP A 348 -26.42 5.78 20.38
N GLU A 349 -26.14 4.88 19.41
CA GLU A 349 -25.02 3.92 19.49
C GLU A 349 -23.69 4.49 19.00
N LEU A 350 -23.71 5.56 18.19
CA LEU A 350 -22.49 6.12 17.59
C LEU A 350 -21.68 6.97 18.59
N PRO A 351 -20.33 6.96 18.49
CA PRO A 351 -19.48 7.87 19.24
C PRO A 351 -19.87 9.36 19.10
N PRO A 352 -19.80 10.17 20.19
CA PRO A 352 -20.27 11.56 20.18
C PRO A 352 -19.69 12.42 19.04
N GLY A 353 -20.57 13.06 18.29
CA GLY A 353 -20.21 13.91 17.15
C GLY A 353 -20.15 13.19 15.80
N LEU A 354 -20.27 11.86 15.77
CA LEU A 354 -20.56 11.11 14.55
C LEU A 354 -22.07 11.11 14.26
N VAL A 355 -22.43 10.83 13.02
CA VAL A 355 -23.82 10.66 12.55
C VAL A 355 -23.89 9.42 11.64
N PRO A 356 -25.05 8.77 11.51
CA PRO A 356 -25.20 7.63 10.61
C PRO A 356 -24.86 8.00 9.16
N LYS A 357 -23.98 7.23 8.51
CA LYS A 357 -23.66 7.39 7.08
C LYS A 357 -23.51 6.04 6.38
N ALA A 358 -24.20 5.84 5.26
CA ALA A 358 -24.01 4.66 4.43
C ALA A 358 -22.90 4.90 3.37
N GLU A 359 -22.09 3.89 3.07
CA GLU A 359 -21.00 4.00 2.10
C GLU A 359 -21.49 3.82 0.67
N MET A 360 -21.46 4.88 -0.13
CA MET A 360 -21.81 4.84 -1.55
C MET A 360 -20.70 4.20 -2.40
N GLY A 361 -19.44 4.36 -1.99
CA GLY A 361 -18.26 3.95 -2.75
C GLY A 361 -17.40 2.94 -1.99
N ALA A 362 -16.11 3.24 -1.85
CA ALA A 362 -15.22 2.41 -1.03
C ALA A 362 -15.74 2.31 0.41
N GLN A 363 -15.80 1.08 0.94
CA GLN A 363 -16.37 0.77 2.26
C GLN A 363 -15.41 0.00 3.18
N ILE A 364 -14.51 -0.80 2.61
CA ILE A 364 -13.60 -1.70 3.32
C ILE A 364 -12.17 -1.15 3.30
N ILE A 365 -11.48 -1.34 4.42
CA ILE A 365 -10.03 -1.32 4.54
C ILE A 365 -9.57 -2.79 4.52
N ILE A 366 -8.81 -3.15 3.48
CA ILE A 366 -8.22 -4.49 3.31
C ILE A 366 -6.98 -4.57 4.20
N GLY A 367 -7.11 -5.26 5.33
CA GLY A 367 -6.05 -5.48 6.32
C GLY A 367 -5.54 -4.21 7.00
N PHE A 368 -4.80 -4.37 8.09
CA PHE A 368 -3.95 -3.32 8.66
C PHE A 368 -2.51 -3.79 8.89
N ASP A 369 -2.30 -5.10 8.96
CA ASP A 369 -1.01 -5.68 9.27
C ASP A 369 -0.24 -5.97 7.96
N HIS A 370 1.06 -6.22 8.07
CA HIS A 370 1.99 -6.43 6.95
C HIS A 370 2.04 -5.29 5.91
N GLY A 371 1.60 -4.09 6.31
CA GLY A 371 2.04 -2.84 5.73
C GLY A 371 1.00 -2.01 4.99
N ASN A 372 -0.30 -2.15 5.30
CA ASN A 372 -1.28 -1.20 4.78
C ASN A 372 -0.93 0.24 5.25
N PRO A 373 -0.61 1.20 4.36
CA PRO A 373 -0.23 2.55 4.76
C PRO A 373 -1.36 3.31 5.49
N LEU A 374 -2.61 2.87 5.34
CA LEU A 374 -3.75 3.44 6.05
C LEU A 374 -3.75 3.08 7.54
N ASP A 375 -3.03 2.06 8.00
CA ASP A 375 -2.86 1.76 9.43
C ASP A 375 -2.37 2.98 10.21
N GLN A 376 -1.25 3.53 9.77
CA GLN A 376 -0.56 4.66 10.39
C GLN A 376 -1.42 5.94 10.41
N ILE A 377 -2.40 6.05 9.50
CA ILE A 377 -3.30 7.21 9.37
C ILE A 377 -4.61 6.99 10.13
N VAL A 378 -5.28 5.86 9.90
CA VAL A 378 -6.61 5.52 10.43
C VAL A 378 -6.52 5.10 11.88
N ARG A 379 -5.66 4.14 12.23
CA ARG A 379 -5.46 3.69 13.63
C ARG A 379 -4.46 4.59 14.37
N GLY A 380 -3.41 5.04 13.69
CA GLY A 380 -2.37 5.91 14.25
C GLY A 380 -2.82 7.36 14.41
N GLN A 381 -2.75 8.15 13.33
CA GLN A 381 -2.85 9.61 13.37
C GLN A 381 -4.24 10.18 13.67
N LEU A 382 -5.29 9.57 13.13
CA LEU A 382 -6.68 10.03 13.26
C LEU A 382 -7.47 9.25 14.31
N ALA A 383 -6.93 8.11 14.81
CA ALA A 383 -7.55 7.22 15.79
C ALA A 383 -9.04 6.89 15.51
N LEU A 384 -9.39 6.68 14.23
CA LEU A 384 -10.77 6.50 13.80
C LEU A 384 -11.37 5.19 14.33
N HIS A 385 -12.60 5.28 14.84
CA HIS A 385 -13.40 4.11 15.17
C HIS A 385 -13.64 3.26 13.92
N HIS A 386 -13.37 1.97 14.02
CA HIS A 386 -13.54 1.00 12.95
C HIS A 386 -14.05 -0.32 13.52
N HIS A 387 -14.89 -1.01 12.74
CA HIS A 387 -15.41 -2.34 13.04
C HIS A 387 -14.62 -3.38 12.26
N LEU A 388 -14.21 -4.46 12.91
CA LEU A 388 -13.50 -5.59 12.27
C LEU A 388 -14.52 -6.57 11.71
N LEU A 389 -14.34 -6.96 10.45
CA LEU A 389 -15.23 -7.88 9.75
C LEU A 389 -14.83 -9.34 10.01
N HIS A 390 -15.82 -10.20 10.10
CA HIS A 390 -15.67 -11.64 10.30
C HIS A 390 -16.35 -12.41 9.16
N ASP A 391 -15.68 -13.43 8.63
CA ASP A 391 -16.15 -14.19 7.45
C ASP A 391 -17.32 -15.16 7.73
N LEU A 392 -17.98 -15.02 8.90
CA LEU A 392 -19.05 -15.88 9.39
C LEU A 392 -20.41 -15.54 8.74
N SER A 393 -20.52 -15.74 7.43
CA SER A 393 -21.74 -15.46 6.68
C SER A 393 -22.78 -16.60 6.72
N THR A 394 -23.92 -16.37 6.08
CA THR A 394 -24.90 -17.42 5.73
C THR A 394 -25.35 -17.16 4.30
N ILE A 395 -25.36 -18.21 3.46
CA ILE A 395 -25.86 -18.14 2.10
C ILE A 395 -27.27 -18.74 2.08
N TYR A 396 -28.24 -18.03 1.52
CA TYR A 396 -29.62 -18.48 1.34
C TYR A 396 -29.88 -18.82 -0.12
N ASP A 397 -30.53 -19.95 -0.39
CA ASP A 397 -31.02 -20.30 -1.72
C ASP A 397 -32.23 -19.44 -2.11
N PHE A 398 -32.62 -19.44 -3.39
CA PHE A 398 -33.69 -18.59 -3.92
C PHE A 398 -35.08 -18.84 -3.29
N ASP A 399 -35.25 -19.95 -2.55
CA ASP A 399 -36.45 -20.31 -1.80
C ASP A 399 -36.42 -19.83 -0.33
N GLY A 400 -35.33 -19.17 0.10
CA GLY A 400 -35.10 -18.73 1.47
C GLY A 400 -34.53 -19.80 2.41
N SER A 401 -34.28 -21.02 1.93
CA SER A 401 -33.60 -22.05 2.74
C SER A 401 -32.09 -21.75 2.84
N PRO A 402 -31.46 -21.88 4.03
CA PRO A 402 -30.02 -21.74 4.14
C PRO A 402 -29.31 -22.90 3.40
N VAL A 403 -28.22 -22.57 2.70
CA VAL A 403 -27.32 -23.56 2.09
C VAL A 403 -26.63 -24.35 3.21
N PRO A 404 -26.63 -25.71 3.18
CA PRO A 404 -25.90 -26.51 4.15
C PRO A 404 -24.39 -26.28 4.03
N ASN A 405 -23.69 -26.05 5.15
CA ASN A 405 -22.24 -25.79 5.17
C ASN A 405 -21.41 -26.84 4.40
N ASN A 406 -21.81 -28.11 4.43
CA ASN A 406 -21.10 -29.15 3.70
C ASN A 406 -21.28 -29.04 2.17
N GLN A 407 -22.38 -28.44 1.69
CA GLN A 407 -22.60 -28.15 0.27
C GLN A 407 -21.83 -26.89 -0.15
N ASP A 408 -21.81 -25.88 0.73
CA ASP A 408 -20.98 -24.68 0.61
C ASP A 408 -19.49 -25.03 0.44
N GLU A 409 -18.91 -25.75 1.41
CA GLU A 409 -17.55 -26.26 1.35
C GLU A 409 -17.26 -27.12 0.11
N MET A 410 -18.21 -27.94 -0.34
CA MET A 410 -18.05 -28.84 -1.49
C MET A 410 -18.01 -28.08 -2.82
N VAL A 411 -18.78 -27.00 -2.97
CA VAL A 411 -18.81 -26.19 -4.20
C VAL A 411 -17.72 -25.13 -4.20
N ASN A 412 -17.40 -24.52 -3.05
CA ASN A 412 -16.28 -23.59 -2.92
C ASN A 412 -14.96 -24.25 -3.37
N LYS A 413 -14.70 -25.50 -2.95
CA LYS A 413 -13.50 -26.27 -3.38
C LYS A 413 -13.45 -26.57 -4.88
N LEU A 414 -14.59 -26.67 -5.57
CA LEU A 414 -14.62 -26.78 -7.03
C LEU A 414 -14.36 -25.43 -7.71
N TYR A 415 -14.86 -24.33 -7.15
CA TYR A 415 -14.56 -22.98 -7.61
C TYR A 415 -13.06 -22.65 -7.43
N GLU A 416 -12.47 -23.03 -6.29
CA GLU A 416 -11.04 -22.90 -6.00
C GLU A 416 -10.19 -23.68 -7.00
N ASP A 417 -10.45 -24.98 -7.20
CA ASP A 417 -9.70 -25.82 -8.16
C ASP A 417 -9.80 -25.31 -9.63
N VAL A 418 -10.98 -24.83 -10.06
CA VAL A 418 -11.12 -24.18 -11.38
C VAL A 418 -10.34 -22.86 -11.45
N SER A 419 -10.29 -22.10 -10.36
CA SER A 419 -9.55 -20.84 -10.30
C SER A 419 -8.04 -21.07 -10.32
N GLU A 420 -7.52 -21.97 -9.50
CA GLU A 420 -6.10 -22.33 -9.44
C GLU A 420 -5.58 -22.80 -10.82
N ARG A 421 -6.32 -23.70 -11.49
CA ARG A 421 -5.97 -24.19 -12.83
C ARG A 421 -6.09 -23.12 -13.92
N ALA A 422 -6.92 -22.10 -13.73
CA ALA A 422 -6.95 -20.94 -14.62
C ALA A 422 -5.75 -20.00 -14.36
N PHE A 423 -5.28 -19.90 -13.11
CA PHE A 423 -4.08 -19.13 -12.74
C PHE A 423 -2.76 -19.83 -13.08
N ASP A 424 -2.74 -21.12 -13.47
CA ASP A 424 -1.53 -21.74 -14.04
C ASP A 424 -1.04 -21.01 -15.32
N TYR A 425 -1.96 -20.40 -16.07
CA TYR A 425 -1.68 -19.61 -17.28
C TYR A 425 -1.18 -18.17 -17.00
N ARG A 426 -1.03 -17.77 -15.73
CA ARG A 426 -0.66 -16.39 -15.36
C ARG A 426 0.75 -15.98 -15.78
N HIS A 427 0.93 -14.69 -16.02
CA HIS A 427 2.20 -14.08 -16.36
C HIS A 427 3.14 -14.06 -15.15
N LYS A 428 4.16 -14.92 -15.15
CA LYS A 428 5.16 -15.03 -14.09
C LYS A 428 6.15 -13.85 -14.15
N ARG A 429 5.78 -12.72 -13.51
CA ARG A 429 6.57 -11.49 -13.45
C ARG A 429 7.99 -11.76 -12.92
N LEU A 430 9.00 -11.35 -13.68
CA LEU A 430 10.41 -11.47 -13.29
C LEU A 430 10.75 -10.41 -12.22
N VAL A 431 10.85 -10.83 -10.96
CA VAL A 431 11.33 -9.99 -9.87
C VAL A 431 12.83 -9.74 -10.03
N ARG A 432 13.24 -8.47 -10.08
CA ARG A 432 14.66 -8.08 -10.11
C ARG A 432 15.30 -8.39 -8.76
N GLN A 433 16.17 -9.39 -8.70
CA GLN A 433 17.02 -9.59 -7.53
C GLN A 433 17.88 -8.34 -7.28
N THR A 434 17.88 -7.88 -6.03
CA THR A 434 18.73 -6.80 -5.54
C THR A 434 19.74 -7.34 -4.52
N ALA A 435 20.70 -6.51 -4.12
CA ALA A 435 21.73 -6.86 -3.16
C ALA A 435 21.13 -7.10 -1.77
N GLU A 436 21.24 -8.34 -1.31
CA GLU A 436 20.96 -8.70 0.08
C GLU A 436 22.12 -8.32 1.03
N GLY A 437 21.74 -8.06 2.29
CA GLY A 437 22.64 -8.04 3.44
C GLY A 437 22.66 -9.38 4.19
N ASP A 438 23.56 -9.51 5.17
CA ASP A 438 23.63 -10.69 6.03
C ASP A 438 22.41 -10.75 6.96
N ARG A 439 21.55 -11.76 6.75
CA ARG A 439 20.28 -11.92 7.47
C ARG A 439 20.47 -12.16 8.98
N GLU A 440 21.47 -12.95 9.40
CA GLU A 440 21.76 -13.15 10.84
C GLU A 440 22.19 -11.83 11.49
N MET A 441 22.97 -11.02 10.77
CA MET A 441 23.42 -9.71 11.25
C MET A 441 22.27 -8.69 11.32
N VAL A 442 21.31 -8.71 10.38
CA VAL A 442 20.08 -7.90 10.47
C VAL A 442 19.21 -8.34 11.67
N ASP A 443 18.89 -9.63 11.78
CA ASP A 443 18.06 -10.20 12.86
C ASP A 443 18.66 -9.99 14.26
N SER A 444 19.99 -10.03 14.35
CA SER A 444 20.72 -9.80 15.60
C SER A 444 21.07 -8.34 15.87
N GLY A 445 20.72 -7.41 14.95
CA GLY A 445 21.00 -5.97 15.06
C GLY A 445 22.50 -5.62 15.04
N ARG A 446 23.32 -6.48 14.44
CA ARG A 446 24.79 -6.41 14.38
C ARG A 446 25.28 -5.84 13.05
N GLU A 447 26.53 -5.38 13.04
CA GLU A 447 27.18 -4.79 11.87
C GLU A 447 28.62 -5.27 11.75
N SER A 448 29.12 -5.39 10.52
CA SER A 448 30.54 -5.64 10.25
C SER A 448 31.34 -4.34 10.36
N THR A 449 32.60 -4.46 10.80
CA THR A 449 33.60 -3.38 10.72
C THR A 449 34.69 -3.66 9.68
N VAL A 450 34.53 -4.73 8.90
CA VAL A 450 35.47 -5.17 7.86
C VAL A 450 34.93 -4.78 6.49
N ASP A 451 35.78 -4.10 5.73
CA ASP A 451 35.57 -3.70 4.35
C ASP A 451 36.44 -4.57 3.42
N ASP A 452 35.91 -4.93 2.25
CA ASP A 452 36.67 -5.57 1.17
C ASP A 452 36.78 -4.71 -0.10
N GLY A 453 36.13 -3.54 -0.15
CA GLY A 453 36.32 -2.54 -1.20
C GLY A 453 35.76 -2.91 -2.58
N ILE A 454 34.93 -3.96 -2.67
CA ILE A 454 34.26 -4.38 -3.91
C ILE A 454 32.83 -3.83 -3.88
N THR A 455 32.45 -3.01 -4.86
CA THR A 455 31.08 -2.47 -4.91
C THR A 455 30.06 -3.55 -5.29
N VAL A 456 28.79 -3.37 -4.89
CA VAL A 456 27.67 -4.25 -5.27
C VAL A 456 27.66 -4.47 -6.78
N ARG A 457 27.76 -3.40 -7.58
CA ARG A 457 27.81 -3.50 -9.04
C ARG A 457 28.99 -4.34 -9.53
N GLN A 458 30.20 -4.13 -9.00
CA GLN A 458 31.38 -4.92 -9.39
C GLN A 458 31.20 -6.40 -9.05
N TRP A 459 30.56 -6.71 -7.93
CA TRP A 459 30.26 -8.06 -7.51
C TRP A 459 29.17 -8.72 -8.39
N GLU A 460 28.07 -8.02 -8.66
CA GLU A 460 26.99 -8.49 -9.54
C GLU A 460 27.46 -8.67 -10.98
N GLU A 461 28.24 -7.74 -11.52
CA GLU A 461 28.87 -7.88 -12.82
C GLU A 461 29.81 -9.10 -12.88
N ALA A 462 30.53 -9.41 -11.80
CA ALA A 462 31.35 -10.62 -11.73
C ALA A 462 30.53 -11.90 -11.52
N ARG A 463 29.39 -11.85 -10.80
CA ARG A 463 28.42 -12.95 -10.70
C ARG A 463 27.85 -13.28 -12.08
N ALA A 464 27.38 -12.28 -12.82
CA ALA A 464 26.85 -12.43 -14.18
C ALA A 464 27.90 -12.94 -15.20
N LYS A 465 29.19 -12.65 -14.97
CA LYS A 465 30.31 -13.11 -15.81
C LYS A 465 30.91 -14.46 -15.34
N GLY A 466 30.48 -15.00 -14.20
CA GLY A 466 31.06 -16.21 -13.61
C GLY A 466 32.50 -16.05 -13.08
N THR A 467 32.95 -14.82 -12.78
CA THR A 467 34.34 -14.48 -12.44
C THR A 467 34.54 -14.02 -10.99
N THR A 468 33.62 -14.35 -10.08
CA THR A 468 33.63 -13.94 -8.66
C THR A 468 34.94 -14.27 -7.94
N ASP A 469 35.51 -15.45 -8.17
CA ASP A 469 36.81 -15.88 -7.60
C ASP A 469 37.97 -14.94 -7.97
N SER A 470 37.90 -14.27 -9.11
CA SER A 470 38.96 -13.36 -9.59
C SER A 470 38.97 -12.00 -8.87
N LEU A 471 37.92 -11.64 -8.13
CA LEU A 471 37.86 -10.36 -7.42
C LEU A 471 38.62 -10.34 -6.08
N VAL A 472 39.01 -11.50 -5.53
CA VAL A 472 39.50 -11.59 -4.14
C VAL A 472 41.03 -11.75 -4.06
N PRO A 473 41.78 -10.77 -3.50
CA PRO A 473 43.23 -10.88 -3.37
C PRO A 473 43.68 -12.08 -2.51
N THR A 474 44.49 -12.95 -3.11
CA THR A 474 44.90 -14.28 -2.58
C THR A 474 45.57 -14.27 -1.19
N LYS A 475 46.00 -13.12 -0.68
CA LYS A 475 46.63 -12.99 0.65
C LYS A 475 45.64 -13.00 1.83
N ARG A 476 44.32 -12.83 1.65
CA ARG A 476 43.33 -12.85 2.77
C ARG A 476 42.66 -14.22 3.03
N VAL A 477 42.88 -15.22 2.18
CA VAL A 477 42.15 -16.52 2.20
C VAL A 477 42.23 -17.26 3.55
N ARG A 478 43.39 -17.25 4.24
CA ARG A 478 43.61 -18.03 5.48
C ARG A 478 42.81 -17.57 6.72
N ARG A 479 42.02 -16.49 6.67
CA ARG A 479 41.06 -16.13 7.74
C ARG A 479 39.59 -16.21 7.32
N ARG A 480 39.26 -16.48 6.05
CA ARG A 480 37.87 -16.38 5.53
C ARG A 480 36.97 -17.59 5.79
N ARG A 481 37.48 -18.75 6.26
CA ARG A 481 36.67 -19.94 6.61
C ARG A 481 35.88 -19.87 7.94
N GLY A 482 35.98 -18.75 8.67
CA GLY A 482 35.29 -18.54 9.96
C GLY A 482 34.26 -17.41 9.96
N VAL A 483 34.04 -16.75 8.82
CA VAL A 483 32.96 -15.80 8.59
C VAL A 483 32.28 -16.28 7.31
N GLY A 484 31.08 -16.84 7.45
CA GLY A 484 30.39 -17.45 6.33
C GLY A 484 29.91 -16.39 5.35
N HIS A 485 30.49 -16.35 4.15
CA HIS A 485 29.80 -15.80 2.99
C HIS A 485 28.66 -16.78 2.65
N ASN A 486 27.54 -16.67 3.37
CA ASN A 486 26.36 -17.52 3.22
C ASN A 486 25.49 -17.14 2.01
N THR A 487 26.06 -16.47 1.01
CA THR A 487 25.74 -16.79 -0.38
C THR A 487 26.17 -18.24 -0.62
N GLY A 488 25.30 -19.19 -0.26
CA GLY A 488 25.50 -20.60 -0.62
C GLY A 488 25.65 -20.75 -2.13
N ASP A 489 26.22 -21.87 -2.57
CA ASP A 489 26.47 -22.14 -3.98
C ASP A 489 25.17 -22.04 -4.78
N VAL A 490 24.97 -20.90 -5.45
CA VAL A 490 23.95 -20.73 -6.48
C VAL A 490 24.46 -21.49 -7.69
N GLU A 491 24.15 -22.79 -7.72
CA GLU A 491 24.11 -23.55 -8.95
C GLU A 491 23.33 -22.76 -10.01
N ALA A 492 23.69 -22.91 -11.28
CA ALA A 492 23.07 -22.19 -12.39
C ALA A 492 21.65 -22.72 -12.71
N ILE A 493 20.75 -22.56 -11.75
CA ILE A 493 19.33 -22.88 -11.82
C ILE A 493 18.62 -21.66 -12.39
N ASN A 494 17.91 -21.84 -13.50
CA ASN A 494 16.89 -20.90 -13.94
C ASN A 494 15.68 -21.00 -12.98
N ALA A 495 15.78 -20.34 -11.82
CA ALA A 495 14.68 -20.06 -10.92
C ALA A 495 14.49 -18.52 -10.90
N ALA A 496 13.34 -17.97 -11.30
CA ALA A 496 12.00 -18.16 -10.71
C ALA A 496 11.86 -17.48 -9.33
N ALA A 497 10.63 -17.03 -9.06
CA ALA A 497 10.20 -16.43 -7.80
C ALA A 497 10.47 -17.35 -6.58
N PRO A 498 10.38 -16.86 -5.32
CA PRO A 498 10.43 -17.70 -4.13
C PRO A 498 9.61 -18.99 -4.32
N LYS A 499 10.30 -20.13 -4.18
CA LYS A 499 9.78 -21.44 -4.55
C LYS A 499 8.62 -21.88 -3.67
N PHE A 500 7.40 -21.54 -4.10
CA PHE A 500 6.30 -22.49 -4.16
C PHE A 500 6.59 -23.54 -5.25
N GLU A 501 7.74 -24.21 -5.13
CA GLU A 501 7.99 -25.51 -5.74
C GLU A 501 7.99 -26.53 -4.60
N GLY A 502 6.79 -26.89 -4.16
CA GLY A 502 6.52 -28.30 -4.31
C GLY A 502 6.33 -28.53 -5.81
N ASP A 503 6.96 -29.57 -6.36
CA ASP A 503 6.32 -30.24 -7.50
C ASP A 503 4.99 -30.79 -6.95
N THR A 504 3.93 -29.98 -7.03
CA THR A 504 2.59 -30.53 -7.02
C THR A 504 2.51 -31.40 -8.27
N GLU A 505 2.60 -32.72 -8.09
CA GLU A 505 1.96 -33.65 -9.01
C GLU A 505 0.55 -33.10 -9.23
N VAL A 506 0.26 -32.54 -10.41
CA VAL A 506 -0.99 -31.81 -10.66
C VAL A 506 -2.13 -32.80 -10.45
N HIS A 507 -2.72 -32.76 -9.26
CA HIS A 507 -3.63 -33.81 -8.83
C HIS A 507 -4.82 -33.78 -9.79
N PRO A 508 -5.18 -34.93 -10.41
CA PRO A 508 -6.25 -34.94 -11.39
C PRO A 508 -7.52 -34.34 -10.80
N SER A 509 -8.22 -33.53 -11.56
CA SER A 509 -9.44 -32.84 -11.13
C SER A 509 -10.49 -33.80 -10.56
N ALA A 510 -10.56 -35.03 -11.05
CA ALA A 510 -11.38 -36.09 -10.48
C ALA A 510 -10.96 -36.47 -9.04
N LEU A 511 -9.67 -36.52 -8.74
CA LEU A 511 -9.13 -36.77 -7.39
C LEU A 511 -9.36 -35.56 -6.47
N ALA A 512 -9.17 -34.33 -6.98
CA ALA A 512 -9.46 -33.10 -6.23
C ALA A 512 -10.94 -33.02 -5.83
N ALA A 513 -11.85 -33.27 -6.77
CA ALA A 513 -13.29 -33.34 -6.49
C ALA A 513 -13.65 -34.47 -5.50
N GLN A 514 -13.02 -35.64 -5.61
CA GLN A 514 -13.20 -36.72 -4.62
C GLN A 514 -12.73 -36.31 -3.21
N ALA A 515 -11.59 -35.61 -3.11
CA ALA A 515 -11.08 -35.09 -1.84
C ALA A 515 -11.97 -33.98 -1.25
N ALA A 516 -12.61 -33.18 -2.09
CA ALA A 516 -13.63 -32.21 -1.68
C ALA A 516 -14.93 -32.87 -1.18
N GLY A 517 -15.21 -34.12 -1.57
CA GLY A 517 -16.35 -34.93 -1.11
C GLY A 517 -17.28 -35.45 -2.23
N TRP A 518 -16.98 -35.15 -3.49
CA TRP A 518 -17.83 -35.54 -4.62
C TRP A 518 -17.68 -37.00 -5.03
N ARG A 519 -18.70 -37.53 -5.70
CA ARG A 519 -18.66 -38.82 -6.40
C ARG A 519 -18.54 -38.56 -7.88
N LEU A 520 -17.72 -39.33 -8.58
CA LEU A 520 -17.57 -39.22 -10.04
C LEU A 520 -18.78 -39.80 -10.77
N SER A 521 -19.14 -39.18 -11.89
CA SER A 521 -20.10 -39.68 -12.87
C SER A 521 -19.60 -40.97 -13.55
N VAL A 522 -20.53 -41.79 -14.04
CA VAL A 522 -20.20 -43.04 -14.73
C VAL A 522 -19.41 -42.75 -16.01
N GLY A 523 -18.20 -43.31 -16.10
CA GLY A 523 -17.28 -43.13 -17.22
C GLY A 523 -15.98 -42.43 -16.86
N TYR A 524 -15.93 -41.75 -15.71
CA TYR A 524 -14.73 -41.05 -15.22
C TYR A 524 -13.93 -41.89 -14.20
N ALA A 525 -12.61 -41.71 -14.22
CA ALA A 525 -11.65 -42.31 -13.30
C ALA A 525 -10.96 -41.23 -12.44
N ALA A 526 -10.37 -41.64 -11.31
CA ALA A 526 -9.62 -40.73 -10.42
C ALA A 526 -8.31 -40.19 -11.04
N THR A 527 -7.97 -40.62 -12.26
CA THR A 527 -6.86 -40.12 -13.08
C THR A 527 -7.24 -38.96 -14.00
N ASP A 528 -8.53 -38.61 -14.10
CA ASP A 528 -9.03 -37.68 -15.11
C ASP A 528 -8.91 -36.23 -14.63
N THR A 529 -8.53 -35.33 -15.54
CA THR A 529 -8.28 -33.91 -15.28
C THR A 529 -9.12 -33.02 -16.19
N LEU A 530 -9.25 -31.73 -15.85
CA LEU A 530 -9.74 -30.71 -16.77
C LEU A 530 -8.71 -30.47 -17.88
N GLU A 531 -9.19 -30.33 -19.12
CA GLU A 531 -8.40 -30.04 -20.32
C GLU A 531 -8.66 -28.58 -20.73
N LEU A 532 -7.76 -27.67 -20.33
CA LEU A 532 -7.96 -26.22 -20.47
C LEU A 532 -7.08 -25.54 -21.55
N ASP A 533 -5.97 -26.15 -21.98
CA ASP A 533 -5.04 -25.57 -22.96
C ASP A 533 -5.74 -25.12 -24.26
N GLY A 534 -6.70 -25.93 -24.72
CA GLY A 534 -7.47 -25.69 -25.95
C GLY A 534 -8.35 -24.44 -25.90
N VAL A 535 -8.79 -24.00 -24.71
CA VAL A 535 -9.48 -22.71 -24.52
C VAL A 535 -8.50 -21.60 -24.14
N ALA A 536 -7.52 -21.87 -23.28
CA ALA A 536 -6.51 -20.90 -22.85
C ALA A 536 -5.72 -20.30 -24.03
N HIS A 537 -5.43 -21.08 -25.05
CA HIS A 537 -4.68 -20.66 -26.24
C HIS A 537 -5.56 -20.41 -27.50
N ALA A 538 -6.89 -20.37 -27.35
CA ALA A 538 -7.80 -20.16 -28.49
C ALA A 538 -7.69 -18.76 -29.13
N VAL A 539 -7.30 -17.75 -28.37
CA VAL A 539 -7.07 -16.36 -28.80
C VAL A 539 -5.90 -15.75 -28.02
N GLU A 540 -5.20 -14.78 -28.62
CA GLU A 540 -4.04 -14.10 -28.02
C GLU A 540 -4.40 -13.34 -26.73
N ALA A 541 -5.52 -12.63 -26.75
CA ALA A 541 -6.07 -11.87 -25.62
C ALA A 541 -7.19 -12.65 -24.92
N GLN A 542 -6.88 -13.83 -24.36
CA GLN A 542 -7.89 -14.69 -23.73
C GLN A 542 -8.36 -14.14 -22.37
N SER A 543 -9.65 -14.31 -22.11
CA SER A 543 -10.29 -13.92 -20.85
C SER A 543 -10.27 -15.02 -19.81
N LEU A 544 -10.09 -14.65 -18.53
CA LEU A 544 -10.16 -15.57 -17.39
C LEU A 544 -11.51 -16.32 -17.37
N GLY A 545 -12.61 -15.60 -17.56
CA GLY A 545 -13.96 -16.17 -17.54
C GLY A 545 -14.24 -17.20 -18.63
N ALA A 546 -13.56 -17.16 -19.78
CA ALA A 546 -13.72 -18.19 -20.80
C ALA A 546 -13.08 -19.53 -20.40
N VAL A 547 -11.94 -19.49 -19.71
CA VAL A 547 -11.27 -20.69 -19.19
C VAL A 547 -12.02 -21.25 -17.98
N MET A 548 -12.45 -20.38 -17.05
CA MET A 548 -13.23 -20.81 -15.89
C MET A 548 -14.57 -21.43 -16.27
N ASP A 549 -15.33 -20.84 -17.21
CA ASP A 549 -16.61 -21.39 -17.66
C ASP A 549 -16.43 -22.76 -18.36
N GLU A 550 -15.33 -22.98 -19.10
CA GLU A 550 -15.01 -24.30 -19.66
C GLU A 550 -14.68 -25.32 -18.57
N GLY A 551 -13.91 -24.94 -17.54
CA GLY A 551 -13.63 -25.79 -16.38
C GLY A 551 -14.90 -26.19 -15.63
N VAL A 552 -15.82 -25.26 -15.39
CA VAL A 552 -17.16 -25.53 -14.83
C VAL A 552 -17.96 -26.47 -15.72
N LYS A 553 -17.98 -26.23 -17.04
CA LYS A 553 -18.66 -27.08 -18.03
C LYS A 553 -18.10 -28.51 -18.05
N GLN A 554 -16.80 -28.70 -17.83
CA GLN A 554 -16.18 -30.02 -17.74
C GLN A 554 -16.48 -30.70 -16.40
N TYR A 555 -16.38 -29.99 -15.26
CA TYR A 555 -16.77 -30.55 -13.95
C TYR A 555 -18.23 -30.97 -13.89
N ARG A 556 -19.14 -30.23 -14.51
CA ARG A 556 -20.56 -30.57 -14.65
C ARG A 556 -20.79 -31.90 -15.40
N ASN A 557 -19.88 -32.32 -16.27
CA ASN A 557 -19.95 -33.62 -16.92
C ASN A 557 -19.34 -34.72 -16.02
N MET A 558 -18.23 -34.39 -15.34
CA MET A 558 -17.48 -35.28 -14.44
C MET A 558 -18.22 -35.62 -13.14
N LEU A 559 -19.09 -34.73 -12.65
CA LEU A 559 -19.73 -34.80 -11.32
C LEU A 559 -21.27 -34.69 -11.43
N PRO A 560 -22.03 -35.32 -10.50
CA PRO A 560 -23.49 -35.24 -10.46
C PRO A 560 -23.97 -33.93 -9.80
N LEU A 561 -23.60 -32.78 -10.39
CA LEU A 561 -24.02 -31.46 -9.90
C LEU A 561 -25.53 -31.26 -10.03
N THR A 562 -26.12 -30.51 -9.09
CA THR A 562 -27.53 -30.09 -9.10
C THR A 562 -27.68 -28.61 -9.48
N PRO A 563 -28.90 -28.13 -9.81
CA PRO A 563 -29.13 -26.70 -10.05
C PRO A 563 -28.83 -25.79 -8.85
N ARG A 564 -28.85 -26.34 -7.61
CA ARG A 564 -28.40 -25.61 -6.41
C ARG A 564 -26.89 -25.43 -6.41
N ASP A 565 -26.13 -26.45 -6.80
CA ASP A 565 -24.67 -26.37 -6.91
C ASP A 565 -24.27 -25.36 -8.00
N MET A 566 -24.98 -25.33 -9.13
CA MET A 566 -24.76 -24.34 -10.19
C MET A 566 -25.11 -22.91 -9.76
N ARG A 567 -26.17 -22.72 -8.96
CA ARG A 567 -26.50 -21.43 -8.33
C ARG A 567 -25.41 -20.96 -7.36
N LEU A 568 -24.94 -21.86 -6.51
CA LEU A 568 -23.89 -21.60 -5.51
C LEU A 568 -22.54 -21.31 -6.18
N LEU A 569 -22.15 -22.09 -7.18
CA LEU A 569 -20.99 -21.84 -8.01
C LEU A 569 -21.05 -20.45 -8.66
N ASN A 570 -22.22 -20.05 -9.17
CA ASN A 570 -22.41 -18.70 -9.71
C ASN A 570 -22.46 -17.59 -8.67
N TRP A 571 -22.67 -17.89 -7.38
CA TRP A 571 -22.47 -16.94 -6.29
C TRP A 571 -20.97 -16.65 -6.06
N HIS A 572 -20.09 -17.66 -6.16
CA HIS A 572 -18.64 -17.42 -6.14
C HIS A 572 -18.18 -16.61 -7.37
N PHE A 573 -18.71 -16.89 -8.57
CA PHE A 573 -18.46 -16.03 -9.75
C PHE A 573 -19.03 -14.60 -9.57
N ALA A 574 -20.17 -14.42 -8.91
CA ALA A 574 -20.70 -13.10 -8.56
C ALA A 574 -19.81 -12.36 -7.55
N ASN A 575 -19.13 -13.10 -6.66
CA ASN A 575 -18.14 -12.54 -5.74
C ASN A 575 -16.85 -12.12 -6.47
N LEU A 576 -16.41 -12.89 -7.46
CA LEU A 576 -15.33 -12.51 -8.38
C LEU A 576 -15.69 -11.25 -9.20
N GLU A 577 -16.95 -11.16 -9.65
CA GLU A 577 -17.51 -9.97 -10.32
C GLU A 577 -17.57 -8.73 -9.43
N TYR A 578 -17.72 -8.90 -8.12
CA TYR A 578 -17.62 -7.84 -7.12
C TYR A 578 -16.16 -7.40 -6.93
N SER A 579 -15.24 -8.32 -6.68
CA SER A 579 -13.81 -8.03 -6.46
C SER A 579 -13.21 -7.21 -7.61
N PHE A 580 -13.48 -7.57 -8.86
CA PHE A 580 -12.97 -6.85 -10.04
C PHE A 580 -13.93 -5.79 -10.61
N ALA A 581 -15.15 -5.64 -10.06
CA ALA A 581 -16.24 -4.83 -10.63
C ALA A 581 -16.51 -5.13 -12.13
N ALA A 582 -16.32 -6.37 -12.58
CA ALA A 582 -16.41 -6.74 -13.99
C ALA A 582 -16.70 -8.24 -14.18
N ASN A 583 -17.51 -8.56 -15.19
CA ASN A 583 -17.72 -9.93 -15.66
C ASN A 583 -16.35 -10.58 -16.02
N PRO A 584 -16.01 -11.78 -15.50
CA PRO A 584 -14.77 -12.51 -15.79
C PRO A 584 -14.41 -12.64 -17.28
N LYS A 585 -15.38 -12.61 -18.20
CA LYS A 585 -15.16 -12.59 -19.66
C LYS A 585 -14.52 -11.29 -20.19
N LYS A 586 -14.34 -10.28 -19.32
CA LYS A 586 -13.60 -9.03 -19.58
C LYS A 586 -12.18 -9.06 -19.00
N LEU A 587 -11.92 -9.89 -17.97
CA LEU A 587 -10.64 -9.97 -17.24
C LEU A 587 -9.59 -10.74 -18.02
N SER A 588 -8.30 -10.38 -17.91
CA SER A 588 -7.20 -11.12 -18.53
C SER A 588 -6.96 -12.47 -17.86
N LEU A 589 -6.89 -13.54 -18.64
CA LEU A 589 -6.43 -14.85 -18.16
C LEU A 589 -5.02 -14.78 -17.56
N THR A 590 -4.14 -13.94 -18.14
CA THR A 590 -2.71 -13.94 -17.83
C THR A 590 -2.31 -12.86 -16.83
N LEU A 591 -3.17 -11.88 -16.54
CA LEU A 591 -2.83 -10.70 -15.74
C LEU A 591 -3.94 -10.25 -14.74
N ALA A 592 -5.04 -10.99 -14.58
CA ALA A 592 -6.07 -10.63 -13.61
C ALA A 592 -5.55 -10.59 -12.16
N ASP A 593 -4.59 -11.45 -11.82
CA ASP A 593 -3.94 -11.55 -10.49
C ASP A 593 -2.54 -10.90 -10.44
N GLN A 594 -2.26 -9.92 -11.31
CA GLN A 594 -0.93 -9.28 -11.40
C GLN A 594 -0.44 -8.63 -10.07
N ASP A 595 -1.38 -8.28 -9.18
CA ASP A 595 -1.16 -7.67 -7.88
C ASP A 595 -1.11 -8.68 -6.73
N SER A 596 -1.34 -9.98 -6.98
CA SER A 596 -1.14 -11.00 -5.96
C SER A 596 0.32 -11.13 -5.51
N GLY A 597 0.50 -11.45 -4.23
CA GLY A 597 1.76 -11.28 -3.50
C GLY A 597 1.96 -9.87 -2.90
N ASN A 598 0.97 -8.97 -3.01
CA ASN A 598 0.95 -7.64 -2.38
C ASN A 598 -0.24 -7.47 -1.40
N GLU A 599 -0.97 -8.54 -1.09
CA GLU A 599 -2.10 -8.53 -0.15
C GLU A 599 -1.64 -8.13 1.26
N PHE A 600 -2.49 -7.39 1.99
CA PHE A 600 -2.25 -7.04 3.39
C PHE A 600 -2.89 -8.04 4.35
N GLU A 601 -2.26 -8.22 5.51
CA GLU A 601 -2.69 -9.18 6.52
C GLU A 601 -3.61 -8.54 7.59
N GLY A 602 -4.23 -9.40 8.40
CA GLY A 602 -5.19 -9.01 9.44
C GLY A 602 -6.61 -8.85 8.89
N LEU A 603 -7.59 -8.79 9.80
CA LEU A 603 -9.00 -8.72 9.43
C LEU A 603 -9.31 -7.44 8.63
N HIS A 604 -10.19 -7.57 7.64
CA HIS A 604 -10.80 -6.44 6.96
C HIS A 604 -11.60 -5.58 7.95
N SER A 605 -11.76 -4.28 7.66
CA SER A 605 -12.52 -3.39 8.54
C SER A 605 -13.32 -2.32 7.80
N MET A 606 -14.32 -1.74 8.47
CA MET A 606 -15.11 -0.61 8.00
C MET A 606 -15.06 0.54 9.02
N VAL A 607 -15.05 1.79 8.55
CA VAL A 607 -14.98 2.97 9.45
C VAL A 607 -16.36 3.33 10.00
N VAL A 608 -16.48 3.38 11.33
CA VAL A 608 -17.72 3.73 12.04
C VAL A 608 -18.02 5.22 11.88
N GLY A 609 -19.28 5.56 11.59
CA GLY A 609 -19.68 6.93 11.26
C GLY A 609 -19.16 7.44 9.90
N GLY A 610 -18.59 6.56 9.07
CA GLY A 610 -18.30 6.80 7.65
C GLY A 610 -16.82 7.03 7.32
N TYR A 611 -16.34 6.31 6.30
CA TYR A 611 -14.99 6.32 5.74
C TYR A 611 -14.59 7.67 5.14
N ASN A 612 -15.54 8.57 4.87
CA ASN A 612 -15.24 9.96 4.49
C ASN A 612 -14.42 10.74 5.54
N GLN A 613 -14.32 10.25 6.77
CA GLN A 613 -13.40 10.77 7.79
C GLN A 613 -11.92 10.74 7.35
N LEU A 614 -11.48 9.75 6.57
CA LEU A 614 -10.08 9.68 6.07
C LEU A 614 -9.71 10.87 5.15
N PRO A 615 -10.43 11.15 4.05
CA PRO A 615 -10.15 12.33 3.23
C PRO A 615 -10.40 13.64 3.98
N TYR A 616 -11.34 13.70 4.94
CA TYR A 616 -11.48 14.89 5.80
C TYR A 616 -10.23 15.12 6.67
N GLY A 617 -9.66 14.09 7.30
CA GLY A 617 -8.42 14.19 8.06
C GLY A 617 -7.24 14.64 7.20
N LEU A 618 -7.04 14.00 6.03
CA LEU A 618 -6.00 14.41 5.08
C LEU A 618 -6.14 15.88 4.63
N TYR A 619 -7.37 16.37 4.51
CA TYR A 619 -7.69 17.76 4.14
C TYR A 619 -7.44 18.77 5.28
N SER A 620 -7.74 18.43 6.54
CA SER A 620 -7.76 19.39 7.64
C SER A 620 -6.57 19.32 8.61
N VAL A 621 -5.86 18.19 8.69
CA VAL A 621 -4.83 17.92 9.71
C VAL A 621 -3.45 17.68 9.05
N PRO A 622 -2.36 18.32 9.52
CA PRO A 622 -2.28 19.27 10.65
C PRO A 622 -2.82 20.66 10.31
N ASP A 623 -2.58 21.13 9.08
CA ASP A 623 -3.02 22.43 8.56
C ASP A 623 -4.08 22.20 7.46
N LYS A 624 -5.01 23.14 7.27
CA LYS A 624 -6.03 23.01 6.22
C LYS A 624 -5.44 23.23 4.82
N LEU A 625 -5.59 22.25 3.90
CA LEU A 625 -5.13 22.36 2.51
C LEU A 625 -5.91 23.43 1.71
N ASP A 626 -5.23 24.05 0.73
CA ASP A 626 -5.81 24.97 -0.27
C ASP A 626 -6.61 24.16 -1.33
N VAL A 627 -7.92 23.98 -1.10
CA VAL A 627 -8.81 23.16 -1.94
C VAL A 627 -10.00 23.97 -2.46
N HIS A 628 -10.14 24.04 -3.78
CA HIS A 628 -11.26 24.69 -4.48
C HIS A 628 -12.24 23.63 -5.01
N THR A 629 -13.43 23.54 -4.41
CA THR A 629 -14.54 22.69 -4.88
C THR A 629 -15.42 23.39 -5.91
N ASN A 630 -16.23 22.63 -6.66
CA ASN A 630 -17.04 23.09 -7.79
C ASN A 630 -16.21 23.67 -8.95
N LYS A 631 -14.98 23.18 -9.15
CA LYS A 631 -14.06 23.60 -10.21
C LYS A 631 -13.85 22.46 -11.20
N ILE A 632 -14.82 22.29 -12.09
CA ILE A 632 -14.83 21.23 -13.11
C ILE A 632 -13.75 21.54 -14.15
N ALA A 633 -12.61 20.87 -14.06
CA ALA A 633 -11.52 21.01 -15.03
C ALA A 633 -11.94 20.45 -16.39
N THR A 634 -11.81 21.24 -17.45
CA THR A 634 -12.21 20.87 -18.83
C THR A 634 -11.01 20.78 -19.79
N ARG A 635 -9.92 21.51 -19.52
CA ARG A 635 -8.67 21.41 -20.28
C ARG A 635 -7.44 21.63 -19.41
N ILE A 636 -6.39 20.86 -19.64
CA ILE A 636 -5.07 20.99 -19.03
C ILE A 636 -4.06 21.27 -20.14
N ALA A 637 -3.49 22.47 -20.13
CA ALA A 637 -2.43 22.89 -21.04
C ALA A 637 -1.07 22.83 -20.34
N TYR A 638 -0.07 22.15 -20.90
CA TYR A 638 1.19 21.82 -20.20
C TYR A 638 2.43 21.79 -21.12
N ASP A 639 3.62 21.60 -20.54
CA ASP A 639 4.90 21.38 -21.25
C ASP A 639 5.16 19.87 -21.33
N ALA A 640 4.90 19.26 -22.48
CA ALA A 640 5.07 17.82 -22.68
C ALA A 640 6.54 17.40 -22.87
N ASP A 641 7.39 18.32 -23.35
CA ASP A 641 8.82 18.08 -23.58
C ASP A 641 9.64 18.24 -22.28
N GLY A 642 9.04 18.77 -21.21
CA GLY A 642 9.68 18.97 -19.91
C GLY A 642 10.75 20.06 -19.91
N THR A 643 10.70 20.97 -20.90
CA THR A 643 11.75 21.97 -21.12
C THR A 643 11.75 23.13 -20.13
N GLY A 644 10.68 23.29 -19.34
CA GLY A 644 10.48 24.40 -18.42
C GLY A 644 10.03 25.70 -19.10
N ASN A 645 9.74 25.66 -20.40
CA ASN A 645 9.38 26.86 -21.17
C ASN A 645 7.89 27.23 -21.07
N ARG A 646 7.03 26.34 -20.55
CA ARG A 646 5.58 26.56 -20.45
C ARG A 646 5.03 26.14 -19.08
N LYS A 647 4.52 27.11 -18.31
CA LYS A 647 3.69 26.87 -17.12
C LYS A 647 2.42 26.10 -17.50
N VAL A 648 1.97 25.24 -16.59
CA VAL A 648 0.68 24.54 -16.71
C VAL A 648 -0.48 25.53 -16.52
N VAL A 649 -1.55 25.35 -17.29
CA VAL A 649 -2.84 26.02 -17.07
C VAL A 649 -3.96 24.98 -17.03
N VAL A 650 -4.65 24.88 -15.89
CA VAL A 650 -5.90 24.14 -15.76
C VAL A 650 -7.06 25.10 -15.99
N HIS A 651 -7.88 24.82 -17.00
CA HIS A 651 -9.09 25.57 -17.34
C HIS A 651 -10.31 24.89 -16.71
N CYS A 652 -11.18 25.67 -16.08
CA CYS A 652 -12.45 25.21 -15.53
C CYS A 652 -13.65 25.57 -16.42
N GLU A 653 -14.75 24.84 -16.27
CA GLU A 653 -16.01 25.04 -17.03
C GLU A 653 -16.64 26.42 -16.80
N ASP A 654 -16.50 26.97 -15.58
CA ASP A 654 -16.94 28.32 -15.22
C ASP A 654 -16.05 29.44 -15.78
N GLY A 655 -14.98 29.08 -16.51
CA GLY A 655 -14.02 30.00 -17.11
C GLY A 655 -12.85 30.39 -16.21
N GLU A 656 -12.81 29.95 -14.94
CA GLU A 656 -11.65 30.14 -14.06
C GLU A 656 -10.43 29.37 -14.58
N LYS A 657 -9.23 29.86 -14.25
CA LYS A 657 -7.96 29.27 -14.69
C LYS A 657 -6.95 29.25 -13.55
N PHE A 658 -6.46 28.07 -13.23
CA PHE A 658 -5.36 27.87 -12.29
C PHE A 658 -4.06 27.73 -13.07
N VAL A 659 -3.03 28.45 -12.66
CA VAL A 659 -1.71 28.47 -13.34
C VAL A 659 -0.66 27.92 -12.39
N GLY A 660 0.15 26.97 -12.85
CA GLY A 660 1.17 26.30 -12.06
C GLY A 660 2.44 25.98 -12.84
N ASP A 661 3.44 25.46 -12.14
CA ASP A 661 4.69 24.97 -12.72
C ASP A 661 4.59 23.47 -13.04
N HIS A 662 3.85 22.72 -12.22
CA HIS A 662 3.51 21.30 -12.40
C HIS A 662 2.03 21.06 -12.13
N VAL A 663 1.49 19.96 -12.66
CA VAL A 663 0.17 19.43 -12.28
C VAL A 663 0.21 17.93 -12.01
N VAL A 664 -0.55 17.50 -11.01
CA VAL A 664 -0.85 16.08 -10.76
C VAL A 664 -2.32 15.83 -11.09
N TYR A 665 -2.59 14.99 -12.09
CA TYR A 665 -3.95 14.56 -12.43
C TYR A 665 -4.35 13.32 -11.63
N THR A 666 -5.50 13.37 -10.95
CA THR A 666 -6.01 12.26 -10.11
C THR A 666 -7.45 11.84 -10.42
N GLY A 667 -7.98 12.25 -11.57
CA GLY A 667 -9.25 11.74 -12.10
C GLY A 667 -9.19 10.23 -12.42
N SER A 668 -10.34 9.58 -12.52
CA SER A 668 -10.41 8.13 -12.78
C SER A 668 -9.95 7.77 -14.20
N LEU A 669 -9.61 6.49 -14.41
CA LEU A 669 -9.43 5.94 -15.75
C LEU A 669 -10.67 6.16 -16.64
N GLY A 670 -11.88 6.01 -16.10
CA GLY A 670 -13.13 6.31 -16.82
C GLY A 670 -13.21 7.75 -17.33
N THR A 671 -12.78 8.76 -16.56
CA THR A 671 -12.74 10.16 -17.03
C THR A 671 -11.74 10.38 -18.18
N LEU A 672 -10.62 9.64 -18.18
CA LEU A 672 -9.64 9.66 -19.26
C LEU A 672 -10.15 8.95 -20.52
N GLN A 673 -10.79 7.79 -20.37
CA GLN A 673 -11.41 7.03 -21.46
C GLN A 673 -12.54 7.81 -22.14
N HIS A 674 -13.41 8.46 -21.35
CA HIS A 674 -14.46 9.35 -21.87
C HIS A 674 -13.96 10.74 -22.31
N ARG A 675 -12.65 11.04 -22.18
CA ARG A 675 -12.01 12.30 -22.57
C ARG A 675 -12.70 13.54 -21.98
N THR A 676 -13.17 13.46 -20.73
CA THR A 676 -13.88 14.58 -20.07
C THR A 676 -12.98 15.78 -19.81
N VAL A 677 -11.66 15.60 -19.86
CA VAL A 677 -10.64 16.65 -19.78
C VAL A 677 -9.77 16.60 -21.03
N GLN A 678 -9.65 17.72 -21.73
CA GLN A 678 -8.75 17.85 -22.89
C GLN A 678 -7.31 18.11 -22.45
N PHE A 679 -6.35 17.37 -23.00
CA PHE A 679 -4.93 17.62 -22.81
C PHE A 679 -4.37 18.43 -24.00
N ASP A 680 -3.55 19.45 -23.71
CA ASP A 680 -2.90 20.34 -24.69
C ASP A 680 -1.39 20.50 -24.42
N PRO A 681 -0.50 19.82 -25.17
CA PRO A 681 -0.79 18.95 -26.31
C PRO A 681 -1.51 17.65 -25.90
N PRO A 682 -2.06 16.88 -26.86
CA PRO A 682 -2.65 15.57 -26.56
C PRO A 682 -1.67 14.61 -25.87
N LEU A 683 -2.21 13.68 -25.08
CA LEU A 683 -1.41 12.63 -24.45
C LEU A 683 -0.74 11.74 -25.51
N PRO A 684 0.51 11.30 -25.30
CA PRO A 684 1.25 10.50 -26.28
C PRO A 684 0.67 9.10 -26.43
N ASP A 685 0.88 8.48 -27.60
CA ASP A 685 0.25 7.19 -27.99
C ASP A 685 0.47 6.06 -26.98
N TRP A 686 1.64 6.00 -26.31
CA TRP A 686 1.91 4.99 -25.28
C TRP A 686 1.02 5.16 -24.04
N LYS A 687 0.69 6.40 -23.65
CA LYS A 687 -0.23 6.72 -22.55
C LYS A 687 -1.67 6.45 -22.98
N GLN A 688 -2.05 6.91 -24.17
CA GLN A 688 -3.40 6.68 -24.71
C GLN A 688 -3.67 5.17 -24.94
N GLY A 689 -2.66 4.40 -25.31
CA GLY A 689 -2.72 2.94 -25.41
C GLY A 689 -3.07 2.27 -24.08
N ALA A 690 -2.35 2.61 -23.00
CA ALA A 690 -2.64 2.08 -21.66
C ALA A 690 -4.06 2.50 -21.17
N ILE A 691 -4.45 3.77 -21.39
CA ILE A 691 -5.81 4.27 -21.11
C ILE A 691 -6.88 3.45 -21.84
N ASN A 692 -6.62 3.05 -23.09
CA ASN A 692 -7.58 2.28 -23.90
C ASN A 692 -7.60 0.78 -23.58
N ARG A 693 -6.49 0.23 -23.07
CA ARG A 693 -6.33 -1.21 -22.80
C ARG A 693 -6.83 -1.63 -21.42
N LEU A 694 -6.62 -0.80 -20.39
CA LEU A 694 -7.08 -1.12 -19.04
C LEU A 694 -8.61 -1.09 -18.95
N GLY A 695 -9.17 -2.03 -18.20
CA GLY A 695 -10.59 -2.07 -17.91
C GLY A 695 -10.96 -1.02 -16.87
N PHE A 696 -12.15 -0.45 -16.99
CA PHE A 696 -12.77 0.32 -15.92
C PHE A 696 -14.14 -0.30 -15.59
N GLY A 697 -14.23 -0.85 -14.39
CA GLY A 697 -15.35 -1.67 -13.92
C GLY A 697 -16.51 -0.86 -13.39
N LEU A 698 -17.60 -1.55 -13.09
CA LEU A 698 -18.79 -1.01 -12.45
C LEU A 698 -19.29 -1.96 -11.36
N LEU A 699 -19.47 -1.38 -10.18
CA LEU A 699 -20.12 -1.97 -9.02
C LEU A 699 -21.06 -0.90 -8.47
N ASN A 700 -22.35 -1.24 -8.33
CA ASN A 700 -23.34 -0.38 -7.72
C ASN A 700 -23.92 -1.01 -6.44
N LYS A 701 -24.57 -0.19 -5.62
CA LYS A 701 -25.11 -0.56 -4.31
C LYS A 701 -26.55 -0.07 -4.17
N VAL A 702 -27.31 -0.78 -3.34
CA VAL A 702 -28.65 -0.41 -2.90
C VAL A 702 -28.68 -0.40 -1.38
N VAL A 703 -28.78 0.79 -0.80
CA VAL A 703 -28.89 1.01 0.64
C VAL A 703 -30.36 0.97 1.03
N LEU A 704 -30.66 0.26 2.11
CA LEU A 704 -32.01 0.06 2.66
C LEU A 704 -31.94 0.32 4.17
N VAL A 705 -32.62 1.36 4.65
CA VAL A 705 -32.76 1.64 6.09
C VAL A 705 -34.11 1.11 6.58
N PHE A 706 -34.11 0.39 7.69
CA PHE A 706 -35.31 -0.18 8.33
C PHE A 706 -35.49 0.38 9.75
N ASP A 707 -36.71 0.25 10.27
CA ASP A 707 -37.08 0.65 11.64
C ASP A 707 -36.46 -0.27 12.70
N GLU A 708 -36.46 -1.59 12.42
CA GLU A 708 -35.94 -2.66 13.26
C GLU A 708 -35.24 -3.72 12.38
N PRO A 709 -34.20 -4.42 12.87
CA PRO A 709 -33.52 -5.47 12.12
C PRO A 709 -34.31 -6.78 12.11
N PHE A 710 -34.42 -7.41 10.93
CA PHE A 710 -35.07 -8.73 10.75
C PHE A 710 -34.08 -9.86 10.38
N TRP A 711 -32.78 -9.55 10.34
CA TRP A 711 -31.67 -10.44 9.99
C TRP A 711 -30.80 -10.77 11.22
N ASP A 712 -29.84 -11.68 11.06
CA ASP A 712 -28.85 -12.00 12.10
C ASP A 712 -27.90 -10.81 12.33
N THR A 713 -28.01 -10.15 13.48
CA THR A 713 -27.25 -8.93 13.81
C THR A 713 -25.79 -9.20 14.16
N GLU A 714 -25.44 -10.45 14.46
CA GLU A 714 -24.07 -10.84 14.85
C GLU A 714 -23.21 -11.25 13.64
N ARG A 715 -23.76 -11.14 12.42
CA ARG A 715 -23.04 -11.37 11.16
C ARG A 715 -22.86 -10.08 10.39
N ASP A 716 -21.68 -9.90 9.81
CA ASP A 716 -21.35 -8.71 9.04
C ASP A 716 -21.96 -8.72 7.61
N PHE A 717 -22.29 -9.91 7.08
CA PHE A 717 -22.93 -10.06 5.78
C PHE A 717 -23.67 -11.40 5.62
N PHE A 718 -24.57 -11.47 4.63
CA PHE A 718 -25.18 -12.71 4.15
C PHE A 718 -25.28 -12.72 2.62
N GLY A 719 -25.29 -13.92 2.02
CA GLY A 719 -25.37 -14.14 0.57
C GLY A 719 -26.76 -14.63 0.14
N LEU A 720 -27.22 -14.24 -1.05
CA LEU A 720 -28.39 -14.80 -1.71
C LEU A 720 -27.99 -15.46 -3.04
N LEU A 721 -28.40 -16.71 -3.22
CA LEU A 721 -28.29 -17.37 -4.54
C LEU A 721 -29.31 -16.78 -5.52
N ARG A 722 -28.89 -16.59 -6.77
CA ARG A 722 -29.71 -16.02 -7.84
C ARG A 722 -29.97 -17.08 -8.92
N THR A 723 -31.22 -17.17 -9.37
CA THR A 723 -31.63 -18.04 -10.49
C THR A 723 -31.42 -17.33 -11.83
N PRO A 724 -31.11 -18.06 -12.91
CA PRO A 724 -31.38 -17.61 -14.27
C PRO A 724 -32.89 -17.80 -14.58
N ASP A 725 -33.33 -17.45 -15.79
CA ASP A 725 -34.74 -17.53 -16.20
C ASP A 725 -35.33 -18.95 -16.10
N ASN A 726 -34.48 -19.98 -16.17
CA ASN A 726 -34.80 -21.38 -15.88
C ASN A 726 -34.14 -21.81 -14.55
N PRO A 727 -34.88 -21.94 -13.43
CA PRO A 727 -34.31 -22.28 -12.12
C PRO A 727 -33.57 -23.63 -12.05
N ASP A 728 -33.88 -24.55 -12.97
CA ASP A 728 -33.25 -25.88 -13.11
C ASP A 728 -32.10 -25.89 -14.14
N SER A 729 -31.62 -24.73 -14.58
CA SER A 729 -30.53 -24.64 -15.55
C SER A 729 -29.23 -25.23 -15.02
N MET A 730 -28.48 -25.86 -15.94
CA MET A 730 -27.13 -26.35 -15.74
C MET A 730 -26.15 -25.69 -16.74
N ILE A 731 -26.52 -24.52 -17.29
CA ILE A 731 -25.76 -23.79 -18.32
C ILE A 731 -25.21 -22.50 -17.70
N GLN A 732 -23.89 -22.44 -17.60
CA GLN A 732 -23.13 -21.38 -16.92
C GLN A 732 -23.45 -19.97 -17.48
N GLU A 733 -23.62 -19.87 -18.79
CA GLU A 733 -23.91 -18.61 -19.50
C GLU A 733 -25.23 -17.97 -19.09
N GLU A 734 -26.25 -18.76 -18.74
CA GLU A 734 -27.59 -18.26 -18.40
C GLU A 734 -27.59 -17.47 -17.07
N TYR A 735 -26.64 -17.77 -16.17
CA TYR A 735 -26.50 -17.08 -14.88
C TYR A 735 -25.88 -15.69 -14.99
N ALA A 736 -25.08 -15.42 -16.01
CA ALA A 736 -24.20 -14.24 -16.07
C ALA A 736 -24.96 -12.90 -15.96
N ALA A 737 -26.18 -12.82 -16.50
CA ALA A 737 -26.99 -11.61 -16.45
C ALA A 737 -27.50 -11.28 -15.03
N ASN A 738 -27.75 -12.28 -14.18
CA ASN A 738 -28.47 -12.11 -12.91
C ASN A 738 -27.66 -12.50 -11.66
N ARG A 739 -26.53 -13.21 -11.79
CA ARG A 739 -25.77 -13.73 -10.64
C ARG A 739 -25.28 -12.64 -9.67
N GLY A 740 -24.80 -11.51 -10.19
CA GLY A 740 -24.38 -10.35 -9.38
C GLY A 740 -25.51 -9.48 -8.81
N ARG A 741 -26.79 -9.82 -9.05
CA ARG A 741 -27.96 -8.98 -8.71
C ARG A 741 -28.47 -9.29 -7.30
N PHE A 742 -28.11 -8.46 -6.31
CA PHE A 742 -28.40 -8.68 -4.88
C PHE A 742 -27.78 -9.96 -4.30
N TYR A 743 -26.62 -10.37 -4.83
CA TYR A 743 -25.97 -11.62 -4.44
C TYR A 743 -25.43 -11.60 -3.00
N LEU A 744 -25.13 -10.42 -2.45
CA LEU A 744 -24.58 -10.23 -1.11
C LEU A 744 -25.14 -8.96 -0.48
N PHE A 745 -25.44 -9.02 0.81
CA PHE A 745 -25.89 -7.90 1.65
C PHE A 745 -24.95 -7.71 2.83
N TRP A 746 -24.48 -6.48 3.01
CA TRP A 746 -23.76 -6.08 4.22
C TRP A 746 -24.73 -5.64 5.31
N ASN A 747 -24.50 -6.12 6.53
CA ASN A 747 -25.12 -5.61 7.75
C ASN A 747 -24.32 -4.40 8.23
N CYS A 748 -24.91 -3.21 8.17
CA CYS A 748 -24.22 -1.96 8.49
C CYS A 748 -24.62 -1.38 9.86
N ILE A 749 -25.24 -2.17 10.76
CA ILE A 749 -25.56 -1.73 12.12
C ILE A 749 -24.29 -1.27 12.85
N ARG A 750 -23.23 -2.10 12.88
CA ARG A 750 -21.97 -1.81 13.59
C ARG A 750 -21.22 -0.56 13.07
N THR A 751 -21.55 -0.05 11.89
CA THR A 751 -20.88 1.12 11.26
C THR A 751 -21.76 2.37 11.19
N THR A 752 -23.09 2.21 11.13
CA THR A 752 -24.07 3.30 11.04
C THR A 752 -24.81 3.57 12.35
N GLY A 753 -24.85 2.60 13.28
CA GLY A 753 -25.68 2.63 14.47
C GLY A 753 -27.20 2.57 14.17
N LEU A 754 -27.59 2.08 12.99
CA LEU A 754 -28.97 1.98 12.51
C LEU A 754 -29.23 0.62 11.83
N PRO A 755 -30.48 0.13 11.73
CA PRO A 755 -30.82 -1.08 10.98
C PRO A 755 -30.69 -0.88 9.45
N VAL A 756 -29.45 -0.95 8.96
CA VAL A 756 -29.10 -0.68 7.55
C VAL A 756 -28.58 -1.95 6.87
N LEU A 757 -29.18 -2.30 5.73
CA LEU A 757 -28.63 -3.26 4.79
C LEU A 757 -28.08 -2.56 3.54
N VAL A 758 -26.99 -3.08 2.99
CA VAL A 758 -26.43 -2.63 1.71
C VAL A 758 -26.28 -3.82 0.76
N GLY A 759 -27.24 -3.95 -0.17
CA GLY A 759 -27.23 -4.97 -1.21
C GLY A 759 -26.33 -4.60 -2.38
N LEU A 760 -25.53 -5.55 -2.88
CA LEU A 760 -24.60 -5.34 -3.99
C LEU A 760 -25.22 -5.64 -5.37
N MET A 761 -24.81 -4.84 -6.37
CA MET A 761 -25.12 -5.02 -7.78
C MET A 761 -23.79 -5.11 -8.56
N ALA A 762 -23.31 -6.33 -8.76
CA ALA A 762 -22.02 -6.65 -9.38
C ALA A 762 -22.17 -7.14 -10.83
N GLY A 763 -21.05 -7.27 -11.56
CA GLY A 763 -21.03 -7.85 -12.90
C GLY A 763 -21.93 -7.12 -13.89
N ASP A 764 -22.70 -7.87 -14.68
CA ASP A 764 -23.61 -7.26 -15.66
C ASP A 764 -24.89 -6.69 -15.00
N ALA A 765 -25.24 -7.11 -13.77
CA ALA A 765 -26.30 -6.49 -12.99
C ALA A 765 -25.95 -5.06 -12.54
N ALA A 766 -24.66 -4.74 -12.37
CA ALA A 766 -24.19 -3.38 -12.11
C ALA A 766 -24.54 -2.41 -13.25
N HIS A 767 -24.43 -2.87 -14.50
CA HIS A 767 -24.78 -2.13 -15.72
C HIS A 767 -26.30 -2.02 -15.95
N GLN A 768 -27.07 -3.00 -15.47
CA GLN A 768 -28.54 -2.92 -15.45
C GLN A 768 -29.03 -1.85 -14.47
N ALA A 769 -28.42 -1.73 -13.29
CA ALA A 769 -28.82 -0.77 -12.25
C ALA A 769 -28.71 0.72 -12.70
N GLU A 770 -27.83 1.02 -13.66
CA GLU A 770 -27.75 2.35 -14.29
C GLU A 770 -29.00 2.68 -15.13
N GLN A 771 -29.73 1.66 -15.61
CA GLN A 771 -30.84 1.77 -16.56
C GLN A 771 -32.22 1.47 -15.95
N THR A 772 -32.30 0.58 -14.95
CA THR A 772 -33.51 0.32 -14.16
C THR A 772 -33.80 1.49 -13.20
N SER A 773 -35.07 1.79 -12.93
CA SER A 773 -35.43 2.86 -11.98
C SER A 773 -35.26 2.42 -10.51
N ASP A 774 -35.04 3.39 -9.63
CA ASP A 774 -34.82 3.16 -8.20
C ASP A 774 -36.01 2.44 -7.55
N GLY A 775 -37.24 2.78 -7.97
CA GLY A 775 -38.47 2.15 -7.47
C GLY A 775 -38.61 0.68 -7.87
N GLU A 776 -38.20 0.31 -9.09
CA GLU A 776 -38.18 -1.08 -9.54
C GLU A 776 -37.10 -1.89 -8.81
N ILE A 777 -35.90 -1.32 -8.65
CA ILE A 777 -34.79 -1.91 -7.90
C ILE A 777 -35.17 -2.15 -6.43
N VAL A 778 -35.81 -1.16 -5.78
CA VAL A 778 -36.27 -1.25 -4.38
C VAL A 778 -37.43 -2.24 -4.24
N ALA A 779 -38.39 -2.26 -5.17
CA ALA A 779 -39.49 -3.22 -5.16
C ALA A 779 -38.99 -4.67 -5.35
N GLU A 780 -38.01 -4.89 -6.24
CA GLU A 780 -37.38 -6.20 -6.43
C GLU A 780 -36.64 -6.64 -5.16
N VAL A 781 -35.73 -5.82 -4.62
CA VAL A 781 -34.88 -6.22 -3.48
C VAL A 781 -35.70 -6.49 -2.22
N THR A 782 -36.71 -5.66 -1.92
CA THR A 782 -37.61 -5.89 -0.79
C THR A 782 -38.48 -7.15 -1.01
N THR A 783 -38.83 -7.49 -2.26
CA THR A 783 -39.49 -8.75 -2.59
C THR A 783 -38.57 -9.96 -2.38
N GLN A 784 -37.30 -9.87 -2.76
CA GLN A 784 -36.31 -10.92 -2.49
C GLN A 784 -36.12 -11.13 -0.98
N LEU A 785 -35.94 -10.05 -0.21
CA LEU A 785 -35.82 -10.11 1.25
C LEU A 785 -37.06 -10.75 1.91
N ARG A 786 -38.28 -10.34 1.49
CA ARG A 786 -39.55 -10.95 1.94
C ARG A 786 -39.66 -12.44 1.63
N ASN A 787 -39.05 -12.89 0.54
CA ASN A 787 -39.01 -14.30 0.15
C ASN A 787 -37.89 -15.10 0.86
N VAL A 788 -36.87 -14.43 1.42
CA VAL A 788 -35.83 -15.07 2.24
C VAL A 788 -36.31 -15.20 3.68
N PHE A 789 -36.63 -14.09 4.36
CA PHE A 789 -37.00 -14.08 5.78
C PHE A 789 -38.52 -14.29 5.98
N LYS A 790 -39.09 -15.32 5.34
CA LYS A 790 -40.53 -15.66 5.30
C LYS A 790 -41.24 -15.79 6.66
N HIS A 791 -40.48 -15.94 7.74
CA HIS A 791 -40.99 -16.06 9.10
C HIS A 791 -41.22 -14.71 9.81
N THR A 792 -40.81 -13.61 9.18
CA THR A 792 -40.92 -12.24 9.72
C THR A 792 -41.65 -11.34 8.72
N VAL A 793 -42.46 -10.40 9.21
CA VAL A 793 -43.09 -9.37 8.35
C VAL A 793 -42.07 -8.27 8.08
N ILE A 794 -41.48 -8.27 6.88
CA ILE A 794 -40.52 -7.23 6.48
C ILE A 794 -41.28 -5.98 5.97
N PRO A 795 -41.13 -4.82 6.62
CA PRO A 795 -41.74 -3.57 6.17
C PRO A 795 -41.07 -3.05 4.89
N ASP A 796 -41.64 -2.02 4.27
CA ASP A 796 -40.91 -1.26 3.25
C ASP A 796 -39.84 -0.38 3.95
N PRO A 797 -38.67 -0.17 3.34
CA PRO A 797 -37.58 0.62 3.94
C PRO A 797 -37.95 2.10 4.12
N LEU A 798 -37.48 2.69 5.22
CA LEU A 798 -37.70 4.11 5.60
C LEU A 798 -36.95 5.09 4.71
N GLU A 799 -35.76 4.69 4.25
CA GLU A 799 -34.87 5.48 3.39
C GLU A 799 -34.12 4.52 2.46
N THR A 800 -33.97 4.90 1.19
CA THR A 800 -33.29 4.08 0.18
C THR A 800 -32.40 4.93 -0.72
N ILE A 801 -31.26 4.37 -1.14
CA ILE A 801 -30.31 5.03 -2.03
C ILE A 801 -29.75 4.00 -3.01
N VAL A 802 -29.86 4.27 -4.32
CA VAL A 802 -29.23 3.47 -5.39
C VAL A 802 -28.05 4.26 -5.97
N THR A 803 -26.86 3.65 -6.03
CA THR A 803 -25.70 4.30 -6.65
C THR A 803 -25.71 4.13 -8.17
N ARG A 804 -25.15 5.11 -8.89
CA ARG A 804 -24.97 5.07 -10.35
C ARG A 804 -23.59 5.60 -10.75
N TRP A 805 -22.55 4.81 -10.49
CA TRP A 805 -21.16 5.22 -10.66
C TRP A 805 -20.71 5.42 -12.12
N ALA A 806 -21.37 4.79 -13.11
CA ALA A 806 -21.09 5.02 -14.53
C ALA A 806 -21.76 6.29 -15.08
N SER A 807 -22.97 6.59 -14.63
CA SER A 807 -23.66 7.84 -14.95
C SER A 807 -22.97 9.07 -14.36
N ASP A 808 -22.32 8.94 -13.19
CA ASP A 808 -21.57 10.02 -12.53
C ASP A 808 -20.43 10.56 -13.44
N PRO A 809 -20.49 11.85 -13.85
CA PRO A 809 -19.58 12.41 -14.84
C PRO A 809 -18.14 12.57 -14.32
N PHE A 810 -17.92 12.56 -13.00
CA PHE A 810 -16.61 12.72 -12.38
C PHE A 810 -15.89 11.38 -12.16
N THR A 811 -16.53 10.25 -12.46
CA THR A 811 -15.94 8.90 -12.28
C THR A 811 -16.12 7.99 -13.48
N ARG A 812 -17.29 7.95 -14.12
CA ARG A 812 -17.58 7.07 -15.28
C ARG A 812 -17.33 5.58 -15.02
N GLY A 813 -17.62 5.11 -13.81
CA GLY A 813 -17.40 3.74 -13.33
C GLY A 813 -16.83 3.71 -11.91
N SER A 814 -16.53 2.51 -11.40
CA SER A 814 -16.14 2.29 -10.00
C SER A 814 -14.62 2.25 -9.81
N TYR A 815 -13.89 1.32 -10.44
CA TYR A 815 -12.43 1.17 -10.31
C TYR A 815 -11.82 0.39 -11.49
N SER A 816 -10.49 0.45 -11.67
CA SER A 816 -9.84 -0.26 -12.79
C SER A 816 -9.71 -1.77 -12.56
N PHE A 817 -9.68 -2.53 -13.66
CA PHE A 817 -9.37 -3.95 -13.68
C PHE A 817 -8.44 -4.27 -14.86
N VAL A 818 -7.77 -5.42 -14.81
CA VAL A 818 -6.86 -5.85 -15.88
C VAL A 818 -7.67 -6.56 -16.96
N ALA A 819 -7.99 -5.84 -18.04
CA ALA A 819 -8.80 -6.39 -19.13
C ALA A 819 -7.99 -7.34 -20.02
N ALA A 820 -8.67 -8.23 -20.77
CA ALA A 820 -8.01 -9.26 -21.57
C ALA A 820 -7.00 -8.76 -22.63
N GLY A 821 -7.13 -7.52 -23.10
CA GLY A 821 -6.18 -6.87 -24.01
C GLY A 821 -5.07 -6.06 -23.32
N ALA A 822 -5.01 -6.02 -22.00
CA ALA A 822 -4.00 -5.25 -21.24
C ALA A 822 -2.60 -5.86 -21.32
N GLN A 823 -1.59 -5.03 -21.05
CA GLN A 823 -0.18 -5.42 -21.04
C GLN A 823 0.41 -5.27 -19.63
N PRO A 824 1.46 -6.03 -19.25
CA PRO A 824 2.00 -6.04 -17.88
C PRO A 824 2.42 -4.64 -17.38
N GLU A 825 2.86 -3.77 -18.28
CA GLU A 825 3.36 -2.43 -17.96
C GLU A 825 2.25 -1.37 -17.88
N ASP A 826 0.98 -1.69 -18.18
CA ASP A 826 -0.04 -0.65 -18.41
C ASP A 826 -0.31 0.24 -17.19
N TYR A 827 -0.19 -0.27 -15.96
CA TYR A 827 -0.29 0.56 -14.74
C TYR A 827 0.92 1.48 -14.53
N ASP A 828 2.13 1.05 -14.92
CA ASP A 828 3.34 1.87 -14.86
C ASP A 828 3.34 2.92 -15.98
N LEU A 829 2.83 2.57 -17.17
CA LEU A 829 2.53 3.53 -18.23
C LEU A 829 1.45 4.53 -17.79
N MET A 830 0.44 4.12 -17.03
CA MET A 830 -0.54 5.04 -16.43
C MET A 830 0.08 5.95 -15.37
N ALA A 831 1.02 5.48 -14.56
CA ALA A 831 1.76 6.29 -13.58
C ALA A 831 2.69 7.34 -14.21
N ARG A 832 3.45 6.95 -15.25
CA ARG A 832 4.55 7.75 -15.82
C ARG A 832 4.14 9.17 -16.23
N GLN A 833 4.84 10.19 -15.72
CA GLN A 833 4.63 11.59 -16.09
C GLN A 833 4.90 11.88 -17.59
N VAL A 834 4.35 12.99 -18.09
CA VAL A 834 4.60 13.55 -19.43
C VAL A 834 5.04 15.01 -19.26
N GLY A 835 6.35 15.26 -19.28
CA GLY A 835 6.91 16.57 -18.95
C GLY A 835 6.50 17.02 -17.54
N ASN A 836 5.79 18.15 -17.40
CA ASN A 836 5.29 18.66 -16.11
C ASN A 836 3.84 18.24 -15.75
N LEU A 837 3.26 17.26 -16.48
CA LEU A 837 2.01 16.59 -16.15
C LEU A 837 2.27 15.21 -15.52
N HIS A 838 1.96 15.07 -14.23
CA HIS A 838 2.07 13.85 -13.43
C HIS A 838 0.71 13.17 -13.26
N PHE A 839 0.69 11.88 -12.91
CA PHE A 839 -0.53 11.09 -12.73
C PHE A 839 -0.53 10.37 -11.38
N ALA A 840 -1.67 10.33 -10.71
CA ALA A 840 -1.94 9.51 -9.52
C ALA A 840 -3.41 9.03 -9.51
N GLY A 841 -3.78 8.22 -8.51
CA GLY A 841 -5.05 7.47 -8.45
C GLY A 841 -4.84 5.97 -8.56
N GLU A 842 -5.86 5.17 -8.21
CA GLU A 842 -5.76 3.70 -8.14
C GLU A 842 -5.35 3.04 -9.47
N ALA A 843 -5.87 3.55 -10.60
CA ALA A 843 -5.45 3.14 -11.95
C ALA A 843 -3.99 3.52 -12.33
N THR A 844 -3.17 3.90 -11.35
CA THR A 844 -1.72 4.17 -11.50
C THR A 844 -0.87 3.43 -10.45
N CYS A 845 -1.43 2.46 -9.72
CA CYS A 845 -0.71 1.69 -8.70
C CYS A 845 -0.75 0.19 -9.06
N GLY A 846 0.24 -0.29 -9.82
CA GLY A 846 0.23 -1.67 -10.35
C GLY A 846 0.27 -2.78 -9.29
N THR A 847 0.79 -2.49 -8.09
CA THR A 847 0.83 -3.43 -6.95
C THR A 847 -0.40 -3.38 -6.05
N HIS A 848 -1.24 -2.34 -6.18
CA HIS A 848 -2.46 -2.18 -5.38
C HIS A 848 -3.54 -1.46 -6.23
N PRO A 849 -3.95 -2.01 -7.38
CA PRO A 849 -4.99 -1.41 -8.23
C PRO A 849 -6.33 -1.34 -7.48
N ALA A 850 -7.31 -0.60 -8.02
CA ALA A 850 -8.68 -0.44 -7.49
C ALA A 850 -8.87 0.13 -6.06
N THR A 851 -7.86 0.10 -5.17
CA THR A 851 -8.04 0.34 -3.73
C THR A 851 -7.80 1.79 -3.27
N VAL A 852 -8.32 2.11 -2.08
CA VAL A 852 -8.07 3.40 -1.39
C VAL A 852 -6.59 3.56 -1.00
N HIS A 853 -5.95 2.47 -0.56
CA HIS A 853 -4.52 2.51 -0.20
C HIS A 853 -3.62 2.63 -1.44
N GLY A 854 -3.96 2.03 -2.57
CA GLY A 854 -3.24 2.21 -3.84
C GLY A 854 -3.38 3.62 -4.40
N ALA A 855 -4.60 4.18 -4.33
CA ALA A 855 -4.81 5.60 -4.60
C ALA A 855 -3.93 6.49 -3.71
N TYR A 856 -3.84 6.21 -2.40
CA TYR A 856 -2.95 6.94 -1.48
C TYR A 856 -1.47 6.80 -1.83
N LEU A 857 -0.96 5.58 -2.04
CA LEU A 857 0.43 5.29 -2.41
C LEU A 857 0.84 5.99 -3.71
N SER A 858 -0.03 5.99 -4.71
CA SER A 858 0.23 6.72 -5.97
C SER A 858 0.33 8.24 -5.78
N GLY A 859 -0.40 8.81 -4.80
CA GLY A 859 -0.28 10.21 -4.40
C GLY A 859 1.08 10.53 -3.78
N LEU A 860 1.58 9.65 -2.91
CA LEU A 860 2.93 9.75 -2.35
C LEU A 860 4.01 9.67 -3.45
N ARG A 861 3.85 8.74 -4.42
CA ARG A 861 4.74 8.64 -5.58
C ARG A 861 4.75 9.94 -6.40
N ALA A 862 3.59 10.48 -6.77
CA ALA A 862 3.51 11.70 -7.57
C ALA A 862 4.06 12.93 -6.80
N ALA A 863 3.93 12.96 -5.47
CA ALA A 863 4.60 13.96 -4.65
C ALA A 863 6.14 13.84 -4.71
N ALA A 864 6.67 12.61 -4.69
CA ALA A 864 8.10 12.34 -4.86
C ALA A 864 8.62 12.78 -6.24
N GLU A 865 7.88 12.47 -7.32
CA GLU A 865 8.19 12.89 -8.69
C GLU A 865 8.26 14.43 -8.82
N VAL A 866 7.26 15.13 -8.28
CA VAL A 866 7.20 16.60 -8.29
C VAL A 866 8.34 17.20 -7.46
N ILE A 867 8.69 16.62 -6.31
CA ILE A 867 9.82 17.08 -5.48
C ILE A 867 11.16 16.81 -6.17
N GLU A 868 11.31 15.72 -6.92
CA GLU A 868 12.48 15.49 -7.75
C GLU A 868 12.62 16.52 -8.88
N ALA A 869 11.51 16.90 -9.52
CA ALA A 869 11.51 17.91 -10.57
C ALA A 869 11.71 19.35 -10.06
N THR A 870 11.30 19.65 -8.82
CA THR A 870 11.31 21.02 -8.27
C THR A 870 12.46 21.32 -7.30
N VAL A 871 12.88 20.34 -6.49
CA VAL A 871 14.02 20.44 -5.55
C VAL A 871 15.29 19.83 -6.16
N GLY A 872 15.14 18.89 -7.11
CA GLY A 872 16.23 18.17 -7.76
C GLY A 872 16.39 16.72 -7.26
N PRO A 873 17.29 15.94 -7.90
CA PRO A 873 17.63 14.58 -7.47
C PRO A 873 18.26 14.58 -6.07
N MET A 874 18.32 13.41 -5.43
CA MET A 874 18.98 13.25 -4.13
C MET A 874 20.50 13.35 -4.27
N GLU A 875 21.13 14.35 -3.64
CA GLU A 875 22.59 14.43 -3.53
C GLU A 875 23.14 13.27 -2.68
N ILE A 876 23.98 12.41 -3.27
CA ILE A 876 24.73 11.38 -2.55
C ILE A 876 26.04 12.02 -2.04
N PRO A 877 26.30 12.08 -0.72
CA PRO A 877 27.57 12.59 -0.20
C PRO A 877 28.76 11.78 -0.72
N ILE A 878 29.87 12.44 -1.07
CA ILE A 878 31.11 11.78 -1.49
C ILE A 878 32.24 12.21 -0.53
N PRO A 879 32.85 11.29 0.24
CA PRO A 879 32.52 9.86 0.34
C PRO A 879 31.22 9.59 1.14
N LEU A 880 30.38 8.68 0.63
CA LEU A 880 29.16 8.23 1.32
C LEU A 880 29.50 7.43 2.60
N VAL A 881 30.65 6.77 2.57
CA VAL A 881 31.22 6.01 3.68
C VAL A 881 32.68 6.47 3.84
N PRO A 882 32.98 7.42 4.75
CA PRO A 882 34.34 7.91 4.97
C PRO A 882 35.30 6.81 5.45
N ASP A 883 36.61 7.02 5.27
CA ASP A 883 37.62 6.15 5.88
C ASP A 883 37.58 6.21 7.42
N LYS A 884 37.86 5.08 8.07
CA LYS A 884 37.95 5.05 9.52
C LYS A 884 39.19 5.82 9.99
N PRO A 885 39.08 6.83 10.86
CA PRO A 885 40.22 7.64 11.28
C PRO A 885 41.29 6.77 11.96
N VAL A 886 42.51 6.81 11.42
CA VAL A 886 43.66 6.12 11.98
C VAL A 886 44.09 6.84 13.25
N ALA A 887 44.15 6.12 14.37
CA ALA A 887 44.60 6.67 15.64
C ALA A 887 46.12 6.91 15.62
N ASN A 888 46.53 8.13 15.25
CA ASN A 888 47.91 8.58 15.30
C ASN A 888 48.41 8.68 16.75
N VAL A 889 48.97 7.58 17.27
CA VAL A 889 49.71 7.61 18.54
C VAL A 889 51.07 8.25 18.28
N VAL A 890 51.18 9.50 18.69
CA VAL A 890 52.39 10.35 18.58
C VAL A 890 53.54 9.75 19.38
N THR A 891 54.74 9.74 18.78
CA THR A 891 56.00 9.40 19.47
C THR A 891 56.32 10.48 20.52
N PRO A 892 56.53 10.14 21.81
CA PRO A 892 56.79 11.15 22.83
C PRO A 892 58.21 11.74 22.70
N PRO A 893 58.37 13.08 22.63
CA PRO A 893 59.67 13.72 22.77
C PRO A 893 60.15 13.73 24.24
N ALA A 894 61.45 13.94 24.44
CA ALA A 894 62.11 13.83 25.74
C ALA A 894 61.82 15.02 26.68
N ALA A 895 62.09 14.83 27.97
CA ALA A 895 62.03 15.87 29.00
C ALA A 895 63.34 16.67 29.10
N ASP A 896 63.27 17.97 29.37
CA ASP A 896 64.36 18.67 30.08
C ASP A 896 63.95 19.97 30.84
N THR A 897 64.67 20.19 31.94
CA THR A 897 64.96 21.39 32.78
C THR A 897 64.11 22.70 32.77
N VAL A 898 63.26 22.83 33.80
CA VAL A 898 63.20 23.87 34.88
C VAL A 898 63.77 25.30 34.68
N ALA A 899 62.95 26.35 34.96
CA ALA A 899 63.39 27.67 35.49
C ALA A 899 62.29 28.52 36.22
N THR A 900 62.00 28.19 37.49
CA THR A 900 61.87 29.10 38.68
C THR A 900 61.15 30.48 38.69
N VAL A 901 60.14 30.61 39.60
CA VAL A 901 60.03 31.59 40.75
C VAL A 901 59.77 33.10 40.44
N THR A 902 58.90 33.88 41.11
CA THR A 902 57.97 33.74 42.29
C THR A 902 56.79 34.73 42.16
N ASP A 903 55.60 34.46 42.73
CA ASP A 903 55.17 35.09 44.00
C ASP A 903 53.84 34.50 44.56
N THR A 904 53.68 34.45 45.89
CA THR A 904 52.43 34.05 46.61
C THR A 904 52.45 34.61 48.04
N PRO A 905 51.30 34.91 48.69
CA PRO A 905 50.66 33.86 49.52
C PRO A 905 49.13 33.92 49.76
N ASN A 906 48.61 32.79 50.27
CA ASN A 906 47.47 32.60 51.19
C ASN A 906 46.01 32.35 50.71
N ARG A 907 45.42 31.39 51.45
CA ARG A 907 44.00 31.01 51.63
C ARG A 907 43.31 30.14 50.54
N PRO A 908 42.26 29.36 50.90
CA PRO A 908 42.19 27.95 50.50
C PRO A 908 41.06 27.60 49.53
N ALA A 909 41.05 26.34 49.09
CA ALA A 909 40.13 25.80 48.09
C ALA A 909 38.64 25.91 48.47
N PRO A 910 37.77 26.38 47.55
CA PRO A 910 36.33 26.12 47.60
C PRO A 910 36.05 24.67 47.16
N ALA A 911 35.26 23.93 47.94
CA ALA A 911 34.83 22.59 47.55
C ALA A 911 33.68 22.66 46.53
N THR A 912 33.93 22.23 45.29
CA THR A 912 32.92 22.19 44.21
C THR A 912 32.13 20.88 44.23
N SER A 913 31.17 20.76 45.15
CA SER A 913 30.30 19.58 45.31
C SER A 913 28.95 19.70 44.56
N SER A 914 28.96 20.15 43.31
CA SER A 914 27.77 20.17 42.44
C SER A 914 27.50 18.80 41.79
N ARG A 915 27.09 17.81 42.60
CA ARG A 915 26.52 16.55 42.10
C ARG A 915 25.32 16.86 41.19
N SER A 916 25.29 16.28 40.00
CA SER A 916 24.13 16.40 39.10
C SER A 916 22.91 15.66 39.69
N PRO A 917 21.69 16.23 39.62
CA PRO A 917 20.50 15.62 40.25
C PRO A 917 20.21 14.18 39.77
N ASN A 918 20.57 13.90 38.51
CA ASN A 918 20.22 12.68 37.78
C ASN A 918 20.93 11.38 38.21
N PHE A 919 21.78 11.41 39.25
CA PHE A 919 22.43 10.21 39.80
C PHE A 919 21.67 9.62 41.01
N ALA A 920 21.32 10.45 42.00
CA ALA A 920 20.62 9.98 43.20
C ALA A 920 19.22 9.43 42.85
N ASP A 921 18.52 10.13 41.96
CA ASP A 921 17.20 9.76 41.42
C ASP A 921 17.21 8.46 40.60
N ARG A 922 18.38 8.11 40.03
CA ARG A 922 18.58 6.85 39.32
C ARG A 922 18.84 5.73 40.31
N GLN A 923 19.75 5.95 41.27
CA GLN A 923 20.05 4.99 42.33
C GLN A 923 18.80 4.63 43.16
N ARG A 924 17.92 5.60 43.48
CA ARG A 924 16.63 5.35 44.18
C ARG A 924 15.66 4.51 43.33
N ARG A 925 15.62 4.72 42.01
CA ARG A 925 14.81 3.89 41.08
C ARG A 925 15.38 2.48 40.95
N ASP A 926 16.70 2.35 40.81
CA ASP A 926 17.40 1.08 40.68
C ASP A 926 17.20 0.21 41.94
N THR A 927 17.30 0.78 43.15
CA THR A 927 17.05 0.02 44.40
C THR A 927 15.57 -0.24 44.67
N TYR A 928 14.65 0.64 44.26
CA TYR A 928 13.21 0.39 44.28
C TYR A 928 12.81 -0.78 43.35
N GLU A 929 13.28 -0.76 42.09
CA GLU A 929 13.07 -1.86 41.15
C GLU A 929 13.66 -3.18 41.70
N GLN A 930 14.84 -3.14 42.34
CA GLN A 930 15.45 -4.31 42.95
C GLN A 930 14.63 -4.86 44.14
N ALA A 931 14.13 -4.00 45.03
CA ALA A 931 13.28 -4.40 46.16
C ALA A 931 11.94 -5.01 45.67
N MET A 932 11.30 -4.37 44.70
CA MET A 932 10.09 -4.86 44.03
C MET A 932 10.28 -6.26 43.44
N TRP A 933 11.34 -6.46 42.65
CA TRP A 933 11.64 -7.78 42.07
C TRP A 933 12.00 -8.82 43.13
N THR A 934 12.68 -8.41 44.22
CA THR A 934 12.99 -9.32 45.33
C THR A 934 11.71 -9.83 46.02
N ALA A 935 10.71 -8.97 46.22
CA ALA A 935 9.41 -9.37 46.74
C ALA A 935 8.65 -10.31 45.78
N ILE A 936 8.63 -9.98 44.48
CA ILE A 936 8.00 -10.82 43.44
C ILE A 936 8.64 -12.22 43.39
N TYR A 937 9.97 -12.33 43.44
CA TYR A 937 10.67 -13.62 43.48
C TYR A 937 10.50 -14.37 44.80
N ALA A 938 10.24 -13.68 45.92
CA ALA A 938 9.96 -14.31 47.21
C ALA A 938 8.55 -14.93 47.25
N GLU A 939 7.55 -14.33 46.60
CA GLU A 939 6.18 -14.87 46.54
C GLU A 939 5.98 -15.91 45.42
N LEU A 940 6.54 -15.67 44.23
CA LEU A 940 6.29 -16.48 43.03
C LEU A 940 7.42 -17.44 42.67
N GLY A 941 8.54 -17.40 43.39
CA GLY A 941 9.76 -18.10 43.01
C GLY A 941 10.44 -17.49 41.76
N PRO A 942 11.57 -18.07 41.32
CA PRO A 942 12.29 -17.60 40.13
C PRO A 942 11.45 -17.78 38.86
N THR A 943 11.70 -16.94 37.85
CA THR A 943 11.11 -17.10 36.51
C THR A 943 11.29 -18.53 35.97
N PRO A 944 10.24 -19.16 35.43
CA PRO A 944 10.35 -20.46 34.76
C PRO A 944 11.44 -20.45 33.68
N THR A 945 12.25 -21.50 33.62
CA THR A 945 13.31 -21.65 32.62
C THR A 945 12.82 -22.47 31.41
N PRO A 946 13.20 -22.11 30.18
CA PRO A 946 12.81 -22.87 29.00
C PRO A 946 13.49 -24.25 28.97
N PRO A 947 12.77 -25.31 28.55
CA PRO A 947 13.33 -26.66 28.52
C PRO A 947 14.48 -26.78 27.49
N ALA A 948 15.48 -27.59 27.83
CA ALA A 948 16.60 -27.87 26.95
C ALA A 948 16.14 -28.68 25.73
N LYS A 949 16.46 -28.20 24.52
CA LYS A 949 15.98 -28.83 23.29
C LYS A 949 16.78 -30.09 22.92
N ALA A 950 16.09 -31.22 22.81
CA ALA A 950 16.64 -32.45 22.21
C ALA A 950 16.93 -32.25 20.71
N GLY A 951 17.94 -32.97 20.19
CA GLY A 951 18.47 -32.77 18.84
C GLY A 951 17.44 -32.98 17.72
N ARG A 952 17.31 -31.98 16.84
CA ARG A 952 16.32 -31.91 15.74
C ARG A 952 16.86 -32.27 14.34
N ASN A 953 18.05 -32.89 14.24
CA ASN A 953 18.67 -33.21 12.95
C ASN A 953 19.17 -34.67 12.93
N PRO A 954 18.62 -35.55 12.06
CA PRO A 954 19.00 -36.96 12.01
C PRO A 954 20.49 -37.17 11.75
N PHE A 955 21.11 -36.32 10.92
CA PHE A 955 22.53 -36.38 10.63
C PHE A 955 23.41 -36.12 11.86
N LEU A 956 22.96 -35.35 12.86
CA LEU A 956 23.72 -35.15 14.10
C LEU A 956 23.69 -36.37 15.02
N LEU A 957 22.62 -37.16 14.96
CA LEU A 957 22.55 -38.45 15.66
C LEU A 957 23.40 -39.50 14.93
N TYR A 958 23.24 -39.63 13.61
CA TYR A 958 24.09 -40.48 12.77
C TYR A 958 25.57 -40.14 12.92
N GLN A 959 25.92 -38.85 12.93
CA GLN A 959 27.27 -38.37 13.14
C GLN A 959 27.85 -38.89 14.45
N LYS A 960 27.08 -38.88 15.55
CA LYS A 960 27.55 -39.34 16.87
C LYS A 960 28.05 -40.79 16.82
N ASP A 961 27.33 -41.66 16.12
CA ASP A 961 27.58 -43.09 16.11
C ASP A 961 28.62 -43.50 15.04
N PHE A 962 28.65 -42.81 13.90
CA PHE A 962 29.52 -43.14 12.76
C PHE A 962 30.82 -42.31 12.71
N TRP A 963 30.98 -41.26 13.52
CA TRP A 963 32.20 -40.42 13.55
C TRP A 963 33.48 -41.22 13.74
N ALA A 964 33.48 -42.20 14.65
CA ALA A 964 34.67 -43.02 14.93
C ALA A 964 35.07 -43.89 13.73
N LYS A 965 34.10 -44.59 13.11
CA LYS A 965 34.29 -45.44 11.92
C LYS A 965 34.79 -44.61 10.74
N CYS A 966 34.12 -43.50 10.44
CA CYS A 966 34.49 -42.60 9.34
C CYS A 966 35.88 -41.99 9.56
N LYS A 967 36.22 -41.60 10.80
CA LYS A 967 37.56 -41.10 11.13
C LYS A 967 38.63 -42.14 10.86
N GLU A 968 38.42 -43.38 11.28
CA GLU A 968 39.40 -44.46 11.10
C GLU A 968 39.63 -44.78 9.61
N GLN A 969 38.55 -44.84 8.83
CA GLN A 969 38.61 -45.00 7.37
C GLN A 969 39.38 -43.85 6.69
N CYS A 970 39.14 -42.60 7.09
CA CYS A 970 39.84 -41.44 6.53
C CYS A 970 41.31 -41.38 6.97
N ASP A 971 41.62 -41.72 8.22
CA ASP A 971 43.00 -41.83 8.71
C ASP A 971 43.77 -42.90 7.91
N GLU A 972 43.19 -44.10 7.72
CA GLU A 972 43.85 -45.20 7.01
C GLU A 972 44.02 -44.91 5.51
N ALA A 973 42.99 -44.42 4.82
CA ALA A 973 43.10 -44.00 3.43
C ALA A 973 44.21 -42.96 3.23
N ARG A 974 44.43 -42.09 4.21
CA ARG A 974 45.54 -41.12 4.20
C ARG A 974 46.90 -41.74 4.56
N ARG A 975 46.99 -42.72 5.47
CA ARG A 975 48.24 -43.47 5.72
C ARG A 975 48.71 -44.15 4.44
N VAL A 976 47.82 -44.83 3.74
CA VAL A 976 48.05 -45.47 2.44
C VAL A 976 48.49 -44.44 1.40
N ALA A 977 47.69 -43.39 1.17
CA ALA A 977 47.96 -42.38 0.14
C ALA A 977 49.22 -41.52 0.38
N SER A 978 49.72 -41.43 1.62
CA SER A 978 50.95 -40.69 1.96
C SER A 978 52.14 -41.59 2.33
N ASN A 979 51.97 -42.92 2.25
CA ASN A 979 52.93 -43.95 2.67
C ASN A 979 53.59 -43.66 4.04
N ASN A 980 52.79 -43.18 5.00
CA ASN A 980 53.25 -42.73 6.31
C ASN A 980 52.28 -43.24 7.40
N PRO A 981 52.70 -44.15 8.30
CA PRO A 981 51.82 -44.78 9.28
C PRO A 981 51.29 -43.82 10.36
N ASN A 982 51.90 -42.63 10.53
CA ASN A 982 51.46 -41.61 11.49
C ASN A 982 50.49 -40.58 10.89
N SER A 983 50.17 -40.69 9.60
CA SER A 983 49.31 -39.75 8.88
C SER A 983 47.85 -39.83 9.35
N LYS A 984 47.16 -38.68 9.41
CA LYS A 984 45.78 -38.56 9.95
C LYS A 984 44.93 -37.60 9.12
N ALA A 985 43.65 -37.89 9.02
CA ALA A 985 42.67 -37.05 8.36
C ALA A 985 42.39 -35.77 9.15
N SER A 986 42.10 -34.68 8.44
CA SER A 986 41.65 -33.45 9.08
C SER A 986 40.19 -33.56 9.51
N ARG A 987 39.79 -32.79 10.52
CA ARG A 987 38.41 -32.79 11.04
C ARG A 987 37.36 -32.48 9.96
N ASP A 988 37.74 -31.73 8.92
CA ASP A 988 36.85 -31.33 7.83
C ASP A 988 36.74 -32.40 6.73
N GLU A 989 37.80 -33.18 6.48
CA GLU A 989 37.71 -34.37 5.60
C GLU A 989 36.80 -35.44 6.22
N ILE A 990 36.94 -35.68 7.53
CA ILE A 990 36.09 -36.62 8.26
C ILE A 990 34.62 -36.17 8.20
N ARG A 991 34.34 -34.86 8.31
CA ARG A 991 32.99 -34.30 8.10
C ARG A 991 32.48 -34.51 6.68
N ALA A 992 33.31 -34.25 5.66
CA ALA A 992 32.92 -34.39 4.26
C ALA A 992 32.62 -35.85 3.89
N ALA A 993 33.48 -36.79 4.32
CA ALA A 993 33.27 -38.22 4.15
C ALA A 993 32.02 -38.70 4.90
N LEU A 994 31.81 -38.27 6.15
CA LEU A 994 30.64 -38.65 6.95
C LEU A 994 29.32 -38.11 6.38
N GLY A 995 29.34 -36.89 5.80
CA GLY A 995 28.21 -36.34 5.04
C GLY A 995 27.98 -37.01 3.69
N LEU A 996 28.99 -37.67 3.13
CA LEU A 996 28.82 -38.54 1.96
C LEU A 996 28.26 -39.92 2.37
N MET A 997 28.75 -40.50 3.47
CA MET A 997 28.18 -41.72 4.07
C MET A 997 26.70 -41.54 4.37
N TRP A 998 26.31 -40.47 5.06
CA TRP A 998 24.89 -40.19 5.35
C TRP A 998 24.05 -40.04 4.08
N ARG A 999 24.53 -39.33 3.05
CA ARG A 999 23.80 -39.21 1.78
C ARG A 999 23.61 -40.57 1.12
N ASN A 1000 24.67 -41.38 1.06
CA ASN A 1000 24.69 -42.67 0.36
C ASN A 1000 24.10 -43.84 1.17
N ALA A 1001 23.87 -43.68 2.47
CA ALA A 1001 23.27 -44.72 3.33
C ALA A 1001 21.86 -45.10 2.84
N PRO A 1002 21.47 -46.40 2.89
CA PRO A 1002 20.13 -46.84 2.51
C PRO A 1002 19.07 -46.27 3.46
N HIS A 1003 17.81 -46.26 3.01
CA HIS A 1003 16.69 -45.73 3.79
C HIS A 1003 16.56 -46.40 5.16
N GLU A 1004 16.78 -47.72 5.22
CA GLU A 1004 16.76 -48.53 6.44
C GLU A 1004 17.81 -48.12 7.48
N GLU A 1005 18.98 -47.63 7.05
CA GLU A 1005 20.05 -47.12 7.95
C GLU A 1005 19.73 -45.70 8.45
N LYS A 1006 18.95 -44.93 7.67
CA LYS A 1006 18.50 -43.57 8.02
C LYS A 1006 17.30 -43.57 8.96
N GLN A 1007 16.36 -44.50 8.78
CA GLN A 1007 15.05 -44.50 9.44
C GLN A 1007 15.11 -44.34 10.96
N PRO A 1008 15.95 -45.07 11.73
CA PRO A 1008 15.99 -44.95 13.19
C PRO A 1008 16.39 -43.55 13.67
N TYR A 1009 17.18 -42.82 12.88
CA TYR A 1009 17.59 -41.45 13.18
C TYR A 1009 16.54 -40.40 12.80
N ILE A 1010 15.66 -40.72 11.85
CA ILE A 1010 14.50 -39.91 11.49
C ILE A 1010 13.42 -40.09 12.57
N ASP A 1011 13.06 -41.34 12.90
CA ASP A 1011 12.10 -41.69 13.94
C ASP A 1011 12.49 -41.06 15.30
N GLN A 1012 13.76 -41.19 15.69
CA GLN A 1012 14.26 -40.62 16.94
C GLN A 1012 14.22 -39.08 16.94
N VAL A 1013 14.34 -38.42 15.78
CA VAL A 1013 14.16 -36.96 15.68
C VAL A 1013 12.70 -36.55 15.76
N GLU A 1014 11.77 -37.34 15.22
CA GLU A 1014 10.33 -37.07 15.35
C GLU A 1014 9.85 -37.27 16.80
N VAL A 1015 10.31 -38.32 17.48
CA VAL A 1015 10.11 -38.50 18.93
C VAL A 1015 10.72 -37.31 19.72
N ASN A 1016 11.93 -36.86 19.36
CA ASN A 1016 12.52 -35.67 19.96
C ASN A 1016 11.72 -34.40 19.64
N ARG A 1017 11.08 -34.29 18.47
CA ARG A 1017 10.26 -33.14 18.08
C ARG A 1017 9.01 -33.07 18.94
N ILE A 1018 8.23 -34.15 19.00
CA ILE A 1018 7.01 -34.26 19.81
C ILE A 1018 7.31 -33.95 21.28
N ALA A 1019 8.33 -34.58 21.87
CA ALA A 1019 8.72 -34.34 23.26
C ALA A 1019 9.23 -32.92 23.52
N ASN A 1020 9.96 -32.31 22.58
CA ASN A 1020 10.35 -30.89 22.66
C ASN A 1020 9.13 -29.97 22.64
N ASP A 1021 8.18 -30.22 21.73
CA ASP A 1021 7.04 -29.34 21.49
C ASP A 1021 6.04 -29.44 22.66
N GLU A 1022 5.81 -30.62 23.23
CA GLU A 1022 5.03 -30.84 24.45
C GLU A 1022 5.66 -30.14 25.67
N ALA A 1023 6.97 -30.29 25.88
CA ALA A 1023 7.68 -29.63 26.97
C ALA A 1023 7.66 -28.10 26.83
N PHE A 1024 7.72 -27.59 25.59
CA PHE A 1024 7.64 -26.15 25.32
C PHE A 1024 6.22 -25.60 25.46
N GLY A 1025 5.18 -26.41 25.22
CA GLY A 1025 3.78 -26.10 25.53
C GLY A 1025 3.58 -25.89 27.04
N LYS A 1026 3.95 -26.88 27.85
CA LYS A 1026 3.90 -26.80 29.32
C LYS A 1026 4.71 -25.62 29.88
N PHE A 1027 5.86 -25.33 29.27
CA PHE A 1027 6.64 -24.13 29.61
C PHE A 1027 5.89 -22.82 29.29
N LYS A 1028 5.23 -22.70 28.13
CA LYS A 1028 4.42 -21.51 27.79
C LYS A 1028 3.30 -21.28 28.80
N GLU A 1029 2.57 -22.33 29.20
CA GLU A 1029 1.49 -22.26 30.20
C GLU A 1029 2.01 -21.75 31.55
N VAL A 1030 3.05 -22.38 32.08
CA VAL A 1030 3.65 -22.01 33.37
C VAL A 1030 4.28 -20.61 33.33
N ALA A 1031 4.89 -20.21 32.21
CA ALA A 1031 5.43 -18.86 32.03
C ALA A 1031 4.34 -17.79 31.89
N ALA A 1032 3.21 -18.09 31.23
CA ALA A 1032 2.07 -17.18 31.13
C ALA A 1032 1.42 -16.94 32.49
N GLU A 1033 1.21 -18.00 33.27
CA GLU A 1033 0.66 -17.92 34.63
C GLU A 1033 1.61 -17.19 35.59
N TRP A 1034 2.91 -17.48 35.54
CA TRP A 1034 3.91 -16.75 36.33
C TRP A 1034 3.92 -15.26 35.97
N ASN A 1035 3.86 -14.92 34.67
CA ASN A 1035 3.78 -13.53 34.22
C ASN A 1035 2.51 -12.84 34.73
N ARG A 1036 1.33 -13.46 34.59
CA ARG A 1036 0.05 -12.94 35.10
C ARG A 1036 0.14 -12.60 36.59
N ARG A 1037 0.55 -13.57 37.41
CA ARG A 1037 0.73 -13.36 38.85
C ARG A 1037 1.82 -12.33 39.17
N SER A 1038 2.88 -12.22 38.36
CA SER A 1038 3.92 -11.20 38.57
C SER A 1038 3.39 -9.77 38.43
N PHE A 1039 2.41 -9.53 37.55
CA PHE A 1039 1.72 -8.23 37.47
C PHE A 1039 0.81 -7.98 38.67
N GLU A 1040 0.11 -9.01 39.16
CA GLU A 1040 -0.77 -8.91 40.34
C GLU A 1040 0.03 -8.60 41.62
N VAL A 1041 1.11 -9.35 41.87
CA VAL A 1041 2.03 -9.13 43.01
C VAL A 1041 2.73 -7.78 42.88
N LYS A 1042 3.18 -7.40 41.67
CA LYS A 1042 3.76 -6.08 41.42
C LYS A 1042 2.78 -4.94 41.73
N GLY A 1043 1.53 -5.05 41.25
CA GLY A 1043 0.50 -4.05 41.47
C GLY A 1043 0.23 -3.84 42.96
N LYS A 1044 0.01 -4.93 43.69
CA LYS A 1044 -0.14 -4.92 45.14
C LYS A 1044 1.09 -4.31 45.84
N TRP A 1045 2.30 -4.75 45.51
CA TRP A 1045 3.52 -4.28 46.15
C TRP A 1045 3.74 -2.77 45.93
N CYS A 1046 3.46 -2.24 44.74
CA CYS A 1046 3.56 -0.79 44.46
C CYS A 1046 2.48 0.05 45.17
N VAL A 1047 1.33 -0.53 45.53
CA VAL A 1047 0.31 0.14 46.37
C VAL A 1047 0.72 0.11 47.84
N GLU A 1048 1.31 -0.99 48.31
CA GLU A 1048 1.85 -1.13 49.67
C GLU A 1048 3.17 -0.34 49.88
N ASN A 1049 3.87 0.00 48.79
CA ASN A 1049 5.16 0.71 48.79
C ASN A 1049 5.19 1.81 47.70
N PRO A 1050 4.48 2.95 47.85
CA PRO A 1050 4.50 4.02 46.86
C PRO A 1050 5.93 4.56 46.63
N PHE A 1051 6.34 4.71 45.36
CA PHE A 1051 7.70 5.16 45.01
C PHE A 1051 8.08 6.52 45.63
N GLU A 1052 7.10 7.39 45.80
CA GLU A 1052 7.27 8.75 46.33
C GLU A 1052 7.71 8.73 47.81
N ASP A 1053 7.11 7.84 48.61
CA ASP A 1053 7.42 7.61 50.02
C ASP A 1053 8.51 6.55 50.25
N TRP A 1054 8.92 5.80 49.22
CA TRP A 1054 9.81 4.66 49.39
C TRP A 1054 11.24 5.06 49.76
N HIS A 1055 11.72 4.53 50.89
CA HIS A 1055 13.10 4.65 51.36
C HIS A 1055 13.74 3.28 51.47
N ASP A 1056 15.01 3.17 51.08
CA ASP A 1056 15.76 1.91 51.09
C ASP A 1056 15.96 1.38 52.53
N PRO A 1057 15.36 0.23 52.89
CA PRO A 1057 15.43 -0.31 54.25
C PRO A 1057 16.80 -0.91 54.59
N SER A 1058 17.73 -1.02 53.63
CA SER A 1058 19.08 -1.59 53.84
C SER A 1058 20.09 -0.61 54.46
N GLY A 1059 19.77 0.69 54.53
CA GLY A 1059 20.36 1.62 55.50
C GLY A 1059 21.87 1.87 55.42
N SER A 1060 22.52 1.70 54.26
CA SER A 1060 23.97 1.91 54.11
C SER A 1060 24.36 3.40 54.08
N THR A 1061 24.39 4.05 55.24
CA THR A 1061 24.90 5.42 55.39
C THR A 1061 26.43 5.43 55.33
N VAL A 1062 27.00 5.84 54.19
CA VAL A 1062 28.39 6.35 54.13
C VAL A 1062 28.33 7.86 54.35
N ALA A 1063 28.92 8.33 55.45
CA ALA A 1063 28.84 9.71 55.90
C ALA A 1063 29.87 10.64 55.23
N SER A 1064 29.48 11.92 55.12
CA SER A 1064 30.30 13.14 54.95
C SER A 1064 31.56 13.06 54.08
#